data_AF-A0A847M9W0-F1
#
_entry.id   AF-A0A847M9W0-F1
#
_cell.length_a   1.000
_cell.length_b   1.000
_cell.length_c   1.000
_cell.angle_alpha   90.00
_cell.angle_beta   90.00
_cell.angle_gamma   90.00
#
_symmetry.space_group_name_H-M   'P 1'
#
loop_
_entity.id
_entity.type
_entity.pdbx_description
1 polymer ?
#
loop_
_entity_poly.entity_id
_entity_poly.type
_entity_poly.pdbx_seq_one_letter_code
_entity_poly.pdbx_strand_id
1 'polypeptide(L)'
;MTERQCKLGLHVMAWLILLVGAGSSGIAQTLEVKHPVLDYQIDQARAGEYEKAVETVMAMSEEEMLSFLPDHAFVRFCECPNCYGGVEGNSIFTWTIDRPDELTCRFCGTVYPNEKYPETHVMTGHNKLGEEISFPYYLNEELGVAHFLSTHVMLHKRGWIQQQCQALGKAYQTTGDERYARRVVLVLDKLAQRYPRYPVMQNGPRLFRFRESQDIPYAWDSGKWGDFHNEIPKSMVYSYDMVCESPEFDRLSRDRGYDVREKLENDVFRPTFDAIAASPYHVGNVVGYDIAGAAELGRIINEPYFVHRAFGWMKRNIDEGFYADGMWKEGSPAYHSMTIGGLRLAFSTVEGYSDPPGYVDPETGQRFDNLDPFLQLPFWAKIQSAPYMLDWPNGRSACVHDTHPYAKTSPQRNATTSTIMPAFGHASLGRGIGGDQMQAQLHFSGAYGHHHFDNLNLSLYAKGNEMLPDVGYTWTQMRYWTVSSLGHNLVVVDRTDQVGGDSDGDLMAYFPDTSGVSVVEADGINAYKNIEGMDQYRRLLVMVPVSDADAYLLDVFRVRGGQIHDWTLNGDADEDSIGQASLPLQGNREWMLEEGEEWEEPTMEGDRFHAYGMVRDVAQAETGGDFHVDFTYEEDRDKGIRVHMLNADPVEVWLGRSPSVRRMGVGTAGDMRKAYDFWMPKLLVRHQSAAPLHSVFTAVHEPYAEQRFIDRVERIDLTPADDDAVAVRITCGNTVDTIISTQDAPPYPERVTSDGISFRGRLGILRQVDGKSTGMWMFDGEKLSADWAMEADHGQFEGTIESAMRVDDGAEHDAFVTDAQLPEGGLLHGVWMIVRHGNGHTHGYEIDRVEQRDGKCLVILSSDHGLRIEGDNTEEVYFPLRKMEGVNSFVIPLATAMSYLP
;
A
#
# COMPACT_ATOMS: atom_id res chain seq x y z
N MET A 1 -49.23 7.88 -14.44
CA MET A 1 -50.68 7.71 -14.15
C MET A 1 -51.34 7.11 -15.38
N THR A 2 -52.35 6.23 -15.20
CA THR A 2 -53.30 5.67 -16.22
C THR A 2 -52.68 4.99 -17.46
N GLU A 3 -52.89 3.70 -17.80
CA GLU A 3 -54.16 2.93 -18.01
C GLU A 3 -55.01 3.45 -19.20
N ARG A 4 -55.60 2.63 -20.10
CA ARG A 4 -55.67 1.14 -20.20
C ARG A 4 -56.11 0.61 -21.60
N GLN A 5 -55.55 -0.55 -21.99
CA GLN A 5 -56.18 -1.74 -22.64
C GLN A 5 -57.05 -1.69 -23.94
N CYS A 6 -56.73 -2.61 -24.86
CA CYS A 6 -57.63 -3.66 -25.39
C CYS A 6 -56.78 -4.84 -25.91
N LYS A 7 -56.85 -6.08 -25.36
CA LYS A 7 -57.82 -7.19 -25.60
C LYS A 7 -57.54 -8.00 -26.90
N LEU A 8 -57.60 -9.34 -26.92
CA LEU A 8 -57.91 -10.33 -25.87
C LEU A 8 -57.30 -11.73 -26.20
N GLY A 9 -56.85 -12.45 -25.17
CA GLY A 9 -56.64 -13.91 -25.18
C GLY A 9 -56.99 -14.47 -23.78
N LEU A 10 -57.55 -15.69 -23.67
CA LEU A 10 -58.20 -16.16 -22.43
C LEU A 10 -58.40 -17.69 -22.35
N HIS A 11 -57.66 -18.37 -21.45
CA HIS A 11 -58.02 -19.62 -20.74
C HIS A 11 -56.97 -19.82 -19.60
N VAL A 12 -57.18 -19.99 -18.28
CA VAL A 12 -58.30 -19.98 -17.29
C VAL A 12 -58.49 -21.32 -16.55
N MET A 13 -58.68 -21.23 -15.21
CA MET A 13 -58.83 -22.27 -14.16
C MET A 13 -57.53 -23.00 -13.72
N ALA A 14 -57.00 -22.92 -12.48
CA ALA A 14 -57.34 -22.29 -11.18
C ALA A 14 -58.01 -23.14 -10.06
N TRP A 15 -57.50 -22.92 -8.82
CA TRP A 15 -58.05 -23.13 -7.46
C TRP A 15 -57.62 -24.31 -6.53
N LEU A 16 -57.15 -23.87 -5.35
CA LEU A 16 -57.35 -24.38 -3.97
C LEU A 16 -56.40 -25.42 -3.31
N ILE A 17 -56.21 -25.19 -2.02
CA ILE A 17 -55.34 -25.82 -1.01
C ILE A 17 -56.20 -26.65 -0.04
N LEU A 18 -55.72 -27.80 0.44
CA LEU A 18 -55.84 -28.23 1.86
C LEU A 18 -54.98 -29.47 2.18
N LEU A 19 -54.56 -29.60 3.44
CA LEU A 19 -53.67 -30.67 3.93
C LEU A 19 -54.43 -31.89 4.43
N VAL A 20 -53.90 -33.09 4.14
CA VAL A 20 -53.55 -34.22 5.05
C VAL A 20 -52.53 -35.08 4.27
N GLY A 21 -51.45 -35.64 4.80
CA GLY A 21 -51.03 -35.78 6.20
C GLY A 21 -50.75 -37.26 6.56
N ALA A 22 -49.82 -37.90 5.84
CA ALA A 22 -49.35 -39.26 6.12
C ALA A 22 -47.86 -39.36 5.71
N GLY A 23 -47.04 -40.06 6.50
CA GLY A 23 -45.59 -39.96 6.43
C GLY A 23 -44.91 -40.79 5.34
N SER A 24 -43.81 -40.25 4.80
CA SER A 24 -42.79 -40.97 4.05
C SER A 24 -41.43 -40.86 4.79
N SER A 25 -41.27 -41.67 5.83
CA SER A 25 -40.00 -41.81 6.54
C SER A 25 -39.03 -42.68 5.74
N GLY A 26 -37.85 -42.15 5.41
CA GLY A 26 -36.83 -42.80 4.59
C GLY A 26 -36.96 -42.43 3.09
N ILE A 27 -35.87 -42.17 2.37
CA ILE A 27 -34.45 -42.18 2.75
C ILE A 27 -33.81 -40.90 2.21
N ALA A 28 -33.41 -40.00 3.10
CA ALA A 28 -32.32 -39.08 2.80
C ALA A 28 -31.02 -39.87 3.00
N GLN A 29 -30.22 -40.04 1.94
CA GLN A 29 -28.80 -40.31 2.11
C GLN A 29 -28.11 -38.96 2.21
N THR A 30 -28.13 -38.40 3.42
CA THR A 30 -27.16 -37.38 3.81
C THR A 30 -25.76 -37.98 3.64
N LEU A 31 -24.99 -37.44 2.70
CA LEU A 31 -23.56 -37.75 2.56
C LEU A 31 -22.81 -36.99 3.65
N GLU A 32 -23.03 -37.40 4.90
CA GLU A 32 -22.44 -36.79 6.09
C GLU A 32 -20.91 -36.79 5.98
N VAL A 33 -20.33 -35.59 6.07
CA VAL A 33 -18.89 -35.44 6.30
C VAL A 33 -18.58 -35.91 7.71
N LYS A 34 -17.49 -36.65 7.86
CA LYS A 34 -17.04 -37.08 9.19
C LYS A 34 -16.37 -35.89 9.88
N HIS A 35 -16.74 -35.64 11.14
CA HIS A 35 -16.15 -34.59 11.96
C HIS A 35 -15.02 -35.12 12.87
N PRO A 36 -14.05 -34.28 13.27
CA PRO A 36 -13.78 -32.97 12.69
C PRO A 36 -13.29 -33.08 11.24
N VAL A 37 -13.72 -32.13 10.40
CA VAL A 37 -13.40 -32.02 8.97
C VAL A 37 -12.03 -31.35 8.75
N LEU A 38 -11.61 -30.48 9.67
CA LEU A 38 -10.28 -29.86 9.65
C LEU A 38 -9.31 -30.54 10.65
N ASP A 39 -8.01 -30.54 10.32
CA ASP A 39 -6.98 -30.98 11.27
C ASP A 39 -6.62 -29.85 12.24
N TYR A 40 -7.11 -29.97 13.47
CA TYR A 40 -6.80 -29.04 14.56
C TYR A 40 -5.46 -29.32 15.27
N GLN A 41 -4.59 -30.17 14.70
CA GLN A 41 -3.28 -30.55 15.23
C GLN A 41 -3.36 -31.04 16.69
N ILE A 42 -4.26 -32.01 16.92
CA ILE A 42 -4.59 -32.53 18.24
C ILE A 42 -3.64 -33.68 18.59
N ASP A 43 -2.69 -33.43 19.49
CA ASP A 43 -1.78 -34.46 19.99
C ASP A 43 -2.45 -35.24 21.13
N GLN A 44 -2.81 -36.49 20.83
CA GLN A 44 -3.42 -37.43 21.78
C GLN A 44 -2.51 -37.71 23.00
N ALA A 45 -1.18 -37.55 22.90
CA ALA A 45 -0.27 -37.68 24.04
C ALA A 45 -0.37 -36.48 25.02
N ARG A 46 -0.93 -35.35 24.58
CA ARG A 46 -1.06 -34.11 25.36
C ARG A 46 -2.47 -33.90 25.94
N ALA A 47 -3.28 -34.96 26.01
CA ALA A 47 -4.63 -34.93 26.59
C ALA A 47 -4.70 -34.17 27.93
N GLY A 48 -3.81 -34.50 28.87
CA GLY A 48 -3.75 -33.84 30.19
C GLY A 48 -3.32 -32.37 30.18
N GLU A 49 -2.72 -31.87 29.09
CA GLU A 49 -2.50 -30.43 28.88
C GLU A 49 -3.79 -29.74 28.42
N TYR A 50 -4.57 -30.37 27.54
CA TYR A 50 -5.87 -29.84 27.10
C TYR A 50 -6.91 -29.87 28.22
N GLU A 51 -6.95 -30.94 29.03
CA GLU A 51 -7.78 -31.00 30.25
C GLU A 51 -7.40 -29.89 31.24
N LYS A 52 -6.10 -29.69 31.47
CA LYS A 52 -5.60 -28.61 32.33
C LYS A 52 -5.96 -27.22 31.80
N ALA A 53 -5.90 -27.02 30.48
CA ALA A 53 -6.23 -25.74 29.85
C ALA A 53 -7.71 -25.32 30.04
N VAL A 54 -8.60 -26.26 30.39
CA VAL A 54 -10.03 -26.00 30.62
C VAL A 54 -10.45 -26.06 32.09
N GLU A 55 -9.53 -26.26 33.03
CA GLU A 55 -9.84 -26.32 34.48
C GLU A 55 -10.70 -25.14 34.96
N THR A 56 -10.34 -23.91 34.55
CA THR A 56 -11.06 -22.68 34.93
C THR A 56 -12.51 -22.66 34.42
N VAL A 57 -12.74 -22.91 33.13
CA VAL A 57 -14.09 -22.87 32.54
C VAL A 57 -14.96 -24.05 32.99
N MET A 58 -14.33 -25.18 33.34
CA MET A 58 -15.03 -26.36 33.88
C MET A 58 -15.39 -26.21 35.37
N ALA A 59 -14.66 -25.40 36.12
CA ALA A 59 -15.00 -25.03 37.51
C ALA A 59 -16.19 -24.06 37.59
N MET A 60 -16.41 -23.23 36.57
CA MET A 60 -17.56 -22.33 36.47
C MET A 60 -18.89 -23.07 36.33
N SER A 61 -19.98 -22.47 36.81
CA SER A 61 -21.33 -22.94 36.47
C SER A 61 -21.66 -22.77 34.98
N GLU A 62 -22.68 -23.46 34.47
CA GLU A 62 -23.11 -23.29 33.07
C GLU A 62 -23.61 -21.86 32.79
N GLU A 63 -24.32 -21.26 33.75
CA GLU A 63 -24.84 -19.89 33.68
C GLU A 63 -23.71 -18.83 33.69
N GLU A 64 -22.77 -18.97 34.62
CA GLU A 64 -21.56 -18.12 34.72
C GLU A 64 -20.72 -18.15 33.45
N MET A 65 -20.43 -19.35 32.92
CA MET A 65 -19.74 -19.52 31.65
C MET A 65 -20.51 -18.85 30.49
N LEU A 66 -21.83 -19.03 30.43
CA LEU A 66 -22.69 -18.42 29.41
C LEU A 66 -22.83 -16.90 29.53
N SER A 67 -22.42 -16.29 30.65
CA SER A 67 -22.33 -14.83 30.79
C SER A 67 -21.15 -14.22 30.00
N PHE A 68 -20.15 -15.03 29.62
CA PHE A 68 -19.00 -14.55 28.84
C PHE A 68 -19.28 -14.42 27.33
N LEU A 69 -20.30 -15.09 26.80
CA LEU A 69 -20.82 -14.78 25.46
C LEU A 69 -21.82 -13.61 25.58
N PRO A 70 -21.56 -12.43 25.00
CA PRO A 70 -22.47 -11.28 25.13
C PRO A 70 -23.82 -11.50 24.45
N ASP A 71 -24.84 -10.75 24.90
CA ASP A 71 -26.20 -10.82 24.36
C ASP A 71 -26.43 -9.96 23.10
N HIS A 72 -25.44 -9.13 22.73
CA HIS A 72 -25.40 -8.27 21.55
C HIS A 72 -23.93 -7.95 21.18
N ALA A 73 -23.72 -7.01 20.25
CA ALA A 73 -22.39 -6.52 19.84
C ALA A 73 -21.59 -5.84 20.98
N PHE A 74 -20.33 -5.52 20.69
CA PHE A 74 -19.30 -4.96 21.57
C PHE A 74 -18.59 -3.78 20.87
N VAL A 75 -17.88 -2.92 21.61
CA VAL A 75 -17.04 -1.86 21.00
C VAL A 75 -15.60 -2.35 20.88
N ARG A 76 -14.98 -2.13 19.72
CA ARG A 76 -13.59 -2.56 19.46
C ARG A 76 -12.57 -1.50 19.87
N PHE A 77 -12.88 -0.23 19.67
CA PHE A 77 -12.00 0.90 19.95
C PHE A 77 -12.51 1.64 21.19
N CYS A 78 -11.70 1.68 22.26
CA CYS A 78 -12.06 2.37 23.48
C CYS A 78 -10.84 3.08 24.06
N GLU A 79 -10.82 4.42 23.99
CA GLU A 79 -9.77 5.24 24.59
C GLU A 79 -9.90 5.27 26.12
N CYS A 80 -8.78 5.47 26.82
CA CYS A 80 -8.79 5.69 28.26
C CYS A 80 -9.04 7.17 28.57
N PRO A 81 -10.21 7.55 29.16
CA PRO A 81 -10.57 8.95 29.42
C PRO A 81 -9.73 9.62 30.53
N ASN A 82 -8.71 8.93 31.08
CA ASN A 82 -7.75 9.49 32.02
C ASN A 82 -6.41 9.88 31.39
N CYS A 83 -6.08 9.40 30.18
CA CYS A 83 -4.78 9.73 29.58
C CYS A 83 -4.69 9.74 28.05
N TYR A 84 -5.68 9.22 27.31
CA TYR A 84 -5.69 9.17 25.83
C TYR A 84 -4.38 8.63 25.20
N GLY A 85 -3.67 7.76 25.92
CA GLY A 85 -2.39 7.18 25.49
C GLY A 85 -2.59 5.97 24.61
N GLY A 86 -1.66 5.74 23.68
CA GLY A 86 -1.75 4.71 22.63
C GLY A 86 -2.25 5.28 21.31
N VAL A 87 -3.00 4.47 20.57
CA VAL A 87 -3.56 4.81 19.24
C VAL A 87 -5.07 4.58 19.24
N GLU A 88 -5.84 5.67 19.24
CA GLU A 88 -7.29 5.74 18.97
C GLU A 88 -8.23 4.73 19.66
N GLY A 89 -7.86 4.26 20.86
CA GLY A 89 -8.66 3.24 21.55
C GLY A 89 -8.38 1.79 21.11
N ASN A 90 -7.45 1.56 20.18
CA ASN A 90 -6.99 0.24 19.80
C ASN A 90 -6.02 -0.34 20.86
N SER A 91 -6.39 -1.46 21.47
CA SER A 91 -5.53 -2.23 22.38
C SER A 91 -5.05 -1.49 23.65
N ILE A 92 -5.86 -0.56 24.18
CA ILE A 92 -5.52 0.31 25.32
C ILE A 92 -5.58 -0.40 26.68
N PHE A 93 -6.48 -1.37 26.82
CA PHE A 93 -6.82 -1.99 28.08
C PHE A 93 -6.28 -3.43 28.20
N THR A 94 -5.89 -3.80 29.42
CA THR A 94 -5.67 -5.19 29.83
C THR A 94 -6.86 -5.66 30.67
N TRP A 95 -7.14 -6.96 30.57
CA TRP A 95 -8.28 -7.64 31.18
C TRP A 95 -7.83 -9.01 31.70
N THR A 96 -8.49 -9.52 32.75
CA THR A 96 -8.15 -10.81 33.38
C THR A 96 -9.38 -11.58 33.81
N ILE A 97 -9.32 -12.92 33.77
CA ILE A 97 -10.44 -13.78 34.16
C ILE A 97 -10.80 -13.66 35.65
N ASP A 98 -9.83 -13.32 36.51
CA ASP A 98 -10.02 -13.14 37.95
C ASP A 98 -10.79 -11.86 38.31
N ARG A 99 -10.84 -10.89 37.39
CA ARG A 99 -11.58 -9.62 37.52
C ARG A 99 -12.30 -9.34 36.19
N PRO A 100 -13.29 -10.16 35.82
CA PRO A 100 -13.81 -10.25 34.44
C PRO A 100 -14.67 -9.04 34.04
N ASP A 101 -15.03 -8.18 34.98
CA ASP A 101 -15.79 -6.93 34.76
C ASP A 101 -14.91 -5.67 34.83
N GLU A 102 -13.59 -5.82 34.88
CA GLU A 102 -12.64 -4.70 35.02
C GLU A 102 -11.67 -4.57 33.84
N LEU A 103 -11.32 -3.32 33.52
CA LEU A 103 -10.32 -2.95 32.51
C LEU A 103 -9.22 -2.11 33.14
N THR A 104 -7.95 -2.46 32.92
CA THR A 104 -6.81 -1.65 33.38
C THR A 104 -6.12 -0.99 32.19
N CYS A 105 -6.00 0.33 32.16
CA CYS A 105 -5.29 1.02 31.08
C CYS A 105 -3.78 0.75 31.17
N ARG A 106 -3.18 0.19 30.10
CA ARG A 106 -1.74 -0.15 30.08
C ARG A 106 -0.81 1.06 30.12
N PHE A 107 -1.31 2.27 29.84
CA PHE A 107 -0.52 3.50 29.75
C PHE A 107 -0.53 4.37 31.02
N CYS A 108 -1.55 4.23 31.89
CA CYS A 108 -1.65 5.01 33.13
C CYS A 108 -2.08 4.22 34.37
N GLY A 109 -2.36 2.90 34.25
CA GLY A 109 -2.75 2.05 35.36
C GLY A 109 -4.14 2.32 35.95
N THR A 110 -4.93 3.23 35.38
CA THR A 110 -6.31 3.47 35.84
C THR A 110 -7.18 2.26 35.53
N VAL A 111 -7.91 1.80 36.55
CA VAL A 111 -8.84 0.67 36.50
C VAL A 111 -10.27 1.20 36.32
N TYR A 112 -11.06 0.54 35.48
CA TYR A 112 -12.44 0.86 35.18
C TYR A 112 -13.33 -0.37 35.42
N PRO A 113 -14.60 -0.21 35.83
CA PRO A 113 -15.30 1.06 36.11
C PRO A 113 -14.81 1.74 37.41
N ASN A 114 -14.99 3.06 37.51
CA ASN A 114 -14.67 3.84 38.72
C ASN A 114 -15.53 5.12 38.80
N GLU A 115 -15.59 5.73 39.99
CA GLU A 115 -16.45 6.91 40.28
C GLU A 115 -16.08 8.19 39.49
N LYS A 116 -14.86 8.30 38.95
CA LYS A 116 -14.40 9.46 38.17
C LYS A 116 -14.93 9.44 36.73
N TYR A 117 -15.25 8.26 36.20
CA TYR A 117 -15.67 8.03 34.82
C TYR A 117 -16.94 7.16 34.75
N PRO A 118 -18.08 7.62 35.28
CA PRO A 118 -19.31 6.84 35.33
C PRO A 118 -20.01 6.82 33.96
N GLU A 119 -20.51 5.66 33.56
CA GLU A 119 -21.27 5.51 32.31
C GLU A 119 -22.74 5.95 32.48
N THR A 120 -22.95 7.27 32.59
CA THR A 120 -24.28 7.86 32.83
C THR A 120 -25.10 8.12 31.58
N HIS A 121 -24.49 8.10 30.40
CA HIS A 121 -25.18 8.26 29.12
C HIS A 121 -25.51 6.89 28.51
N VAL A 122 -26.53 6.85 27.64
CA VAL A 122 -26.98 5.62 26.96
C VAL A 122 -27.22 5.92 25.48
N MET A 123 -26.62 5.12 24.60
CA MET A 123 -26.96 5.08 23.18
C MET A 123 -28.02 3.99 22.97
N THR A 124 -29.16 4.33 22.38
CA THR A 124 -30.20 3.36 22.02
C THR A 124 -30.34 3.21 20.51
N GLY A 125 -30.84 2.06 20.09
CA GLY A 125 -31.10 1.73 18.68
C GLY A 125 -31.84 0.40 18.57
N HIS A 126 -32.08 -0.07 17.34
CA HIS A 126 -32.90 -1.25 17.09
C HIS A 126 -32.16 -2.26 16.21
N ASN A 127 -32.38 -3.55 16.46
CA ASN A 127 -31.90 -4.63 15.59
C ASN A 127 -32.87 -4.89 14.41
N LYS A 128 -32.53 -5.84 13.53
CA LYS A 128 -33.37 -6.28 12.40
C LYS A 128 -34.79 -6.77 12.79
N LEU A 129 -35.03 -7.14 14.05
CA LEU A 129 -36.34 -7.58 14.55
C LEU A 129 -37.18 -6.43 15.14
N GLY A 130 -36.65 -5.20 15.16
CA GLY A 130 -37.30 -4.05 15.81
C GLY A 130 -37.22 -4.08 17.33
N GLU A 131 -36.27 -4.83 17.91
CA GLU A 131 -36.04 -4.89 19.35
C GLU A 131 -35.05 -3.79 19.76
N GLU A 132 -35.38 -3.01 20.80
CA GLU A 132 -34.52 -1.95 21.33
C GLU A 132 -33.29 -2.54 22.06
N ILE A 133 -32.12 -1.99 21.78
CA ILE A 133 -30.83 -2.33 22.39
C ILE A 133 -30.19 -1.04 22.91
N SER A 134 -29.56 -1.12 24.08
CA SER A 134 -29.00 0.02 24.81
C SER A 134 -27.55 -0.22 25.20
N PHE A 135 -26.68 0.74 24.91
CA PHE A 135 -25.25 0.72 25.26
C PHE A 135 -24.92 1.91 26.18
N PRO A 136 -24.54 1.69 27.45
CA PRO A 136 -24.11 2.77 28.33
C PRO A 136 -22.70 3.28 27.95
N TYR A 137 -22.42 4.55 28.22
CA TYR A 137 -21.11 5.16 28.03
C TYR A 137 -20.85 6.35 28.96
N TYR A 138 -19.57 6.61 29.21
CA TYR A 138 -19.09 7.88 29.77
C TYR A 138 -18.85 8.88 28.63
N LEU A 139 -19.28 10.14 28.78
CA LEU A 139 -19.01 11.21 27.81
C LEU A 139 -17.98 12.16 28.40
N ASN A 140 -16.87 12.39 27.68
CA ASN A 140 -16.03 13.54 27.94
C ASN A 140 -16.64 14.77 27.25
N GLU A 141 -17.36 15.59 28.03
CA GLU A 141 -18.04 16.81 27.57
C GLU A 141 -17.08 17.85 26.97
N GLU A 142 -15.80 17.86 27.35
CA GLU A 142 -14.79 18.82 26.87
C GLU A 142 -14.27 18.46 25.46
N LEU A 143 -14.17 17.16 25.16
CA LEU A 143 -13.66 16.65 23.89
C LEU A 143 -14.76 16.05 22.97
N GLY A 144 -16.01 15.95 23.45
CA GLY A 144 -17.11 15.30 22.75
C GLY A 144 -17.01 13.78 22.61
N VAL A 145 -16.09 13.13 23.35
CA VAL A 145 -15.73 11.70 23.13
C VAL A 145 -16.53 10.76 24.01
N ALA A 146 -17.15 9.74 23.39
CA ALA A 146 -17.88 8.67 24.07
C ALA A 146 -16.97 7.46 24.38
N HIS A 147 -16.99 7.01 25.63
CA HIS A 147 -16.21 5.88 26.14
C HIS A 147 -17.15 4.77 26.65
N PHE A 148 -17.39 3.76 25.81
CA PHE A 148 -18.25 2.60 26.11
C PHE A 148 -17.47 1.49 26.83
N LEU A 149 -16.99 1.77 28.04
CA LEU A 149 -16.11 0.91 28.85
C LEU A 149 -16.70 -0.47 29.15
N SER A 150 -17.95 -0.55 29.63
CA SER A 150 -18.59 -1.86 29.89
C SER A 150 -18.92 -2.63 28.61
N THR A 151 -19.18 -1.92 27.51
CA THR A 151 -19.34 -2.53 26.18
C THR A 151 -18.00 -3.01 25.60
N HIS A 152 -16.86 -2.48 26.08
CA HIS A 152 -15.52 -2.96 25.73
C HIS A 152 -15.11 -4.19 26.55
N VAL A 153 -15.57 -4.32 27.81
CA VAL A 153 -15.45 -5.60 28.57
C VAL A 153 -16.06 -6.77 27.79
N MET A 154 -17.15 -6.54 27.04
CA MET A 154 -17.79 -7.57 26.22
C MET A 154 -16.87 -8.13 25.11
N LEU A 155 -15.95 -7.33 24.55
CA LEU A 155 -14.93 -7.81 23.61
C LEU A 155 -14.04 -8.87 24.27
N HIS A 156 -13.51 -8.57 25.45
CA HIS A 156 -12.61 -9.46 26.17
C HIS A 156 -13.33 -10.73 26.66
N LYS A 157 -14.55 -10.60 27.19
CA LYS A 157 -15.37 -11.76 27.57
C LYS A 157 -15.67 -12.68 26.38
N ARG A 158 -16.06 -12.11 25.23
CA ARG A 158 -16.32 -12.87 23.99
C ARG A 158 -15.04 -13.57 23.49
N GLY A 159 -13.93 -12.84 23.44
CA GLY A 159 -12.63 -13.39 23.04
C GLY A 159 -12.16 -14.53 23.95
N TRP A 160 -12.38 -14.42 25.26
CA TRP A 160 -12.06 -15.49 26.21
C TRP A 160 -12.91 -16.74 25.98
N ILE A 161 -14.25 -16.63 25.90
CA ILE A 161 -15.10 -17.82 25.69
C ILE A 161 -14.86 -18.45 24.31
N GLN A 162 -14.53 -17.67 23.27
CA GLN A 162 -14.10 -18.18 21.96
C GLN A 162 -12.81 -19.02 22.04
N GLN A 163 -11.89 -18.70 22.94
CA GLN A 163 -10.68 -19.51 23.20
C GLN A 163 -11.02 -20.76 24.02
N GLN A 164 -11.87 -20.62 25.06
CA GLN A 164 -12.29 -21.74 25.88
C GLN A 164 -13.04 -22.81 25.08
N CYS A 165 -13.96 -22.44 24.17
CA CYS A 165 -14.68 -23.40 23.34
C CYS A 165 -13.75 -24.25 22.45
N GLN A 166 -12.68 -23.65 21.91
CA GLN A 166 -11.68 -24.40 21.15
C GLN A 166 -10.85 -25.33 22.05
N ALA A 167 -10.47 -24.88 23.25
CA ALA A 167 -9.76 -25.72 24.21
C ALA A 167 -10.62 -26.91 24.68
N LEU A 168 -11.91 -26.68 24.94
CA LEU A 168 -12.91 -27.70 25.28
C LEU A 168 -13.13 -28.68 24.13
N GLY A 169 -13.17 -28.22 22.88
CA GLY A 169 -13.21 -29.07 21.69
C GLY A 169 -12.00 -29.99 21.60
N LYS A 170 -10.79 -29.48 21.85
CA LYS A 170 -9.57 -30.31 21.87
C LYS A 170 -9.55 -31.29 23.04
N ALA A 171 -9.96 -30.88 24.23
CA ALA A 171 -10.10 -31.77 25.39
C ALA A 171 -11.11 -32.90 25.14
N TYR A 172 -12.27 -32.61 24.52
CA TYR A 172 -13.23 -33.62 24.08
C TYR A 172 -12.61 -34.60 23.07
N GLN A 173 -11.95 -34.09 22.03
CA GLN A 173 -11.31 -34.92 20.99
C GLN A 173 -10.11 -35.77 21.48
N THR A 174 -9.54 -35.49 22.66
CA THR A 174 -8.53 -36.37 23.29
C THR A 174 -9.05 -37.30 24.38
N THR A 175 -10.22 -37.04 24.95
CA THR A 175 -10.74 -37.79 26.12
C THR A 175 -12.03 -38.57 25.85
N GLY A 176 -12.83 -38.12 24.88
CA GLY A 176 -14.21 -38.57 24.69
C GLY A 176 -15.18 -38.10 25.79
N ASP A 177 -14.75 -37.21 26.71
CA ASP A 177 -15.58 -36.79 27.83
C ASP A 177 -16.64 -35.77 27.39
N GLU A 178 -17.89 -36.24 27.32
CA GLU A 178 -19.07 -35.46 26.96
C GLU A 178 -19.23 -34.17 27.80
N ARG A 179 -18.67 -34.10 29.02
CA ARG A 179 -18.72 -32.88 29.86
C ARG A 179 -18.01 -31.69 29.21
N TYR A 180 -16.98 -31.91 28.40
CA TYR A 180 -16.31 -30.84 27.65
C TYR A 180 -17.17 -30.40 26.46
N ALA A 181 -17.71 -31.34 25.68
CA ALA A 181 -18.60 -31.06 24.56
C ALA A 181 -19.88 -30.34 25.00
N ARG A 182 -20.49 -30.74 26.12
CA ARG A 182 -21.64 -30.11 26.78
C ARG A 182 -21.48 -28.59 26.90
N ARG A 183 -20.30 -28.13 27.35
CA ARG A 183 -20.01 -26.70 27.50
C ARG A 183 -19.96 -25.97 26.16
N VAL A 184 -19.34 -26.57 25.14
CA VAL A 184 -19.28 -25.99 23.78
C VAL A 184 -20.68 -25.91 23.16
N VAL A 185 -21.43 -27.02 23.20
CA VAL A 185 -22.80 -27.12 22.66
C VAL A 185 -23.73 -26.06 23.26
N LEU A 186 -23.61 -25.76 24.56
CA LEU A 186 -24.34 -24.67 25.21
C LEU A 186 -23.99 -23.27 24.69
N VAL A 187 -22.70 -22.98 24.45
CA VAL A 187 -22.28 -21.68 23.93
C VAL A 187 -22.76 -21.51 22.48
N LEU A 188 -22.72 -22.57 21.69
CA LEU A 188 -23.24 -22.58 20.31
C LEU A 188 -24.78 -22.43 20.26
N ASP A 189 -25.50 -23.09 21.16
CA ASP A 189 -26.96 -22.91 21.33
C ASP A 189 -27.31 -21.46 21.74
N LYS A 190 -26.57 -20.87 22.69
CA LYS A 190 -26.75 -19.44 23.04
C LYS A 190 -26.45 -18.54 21.83
N LEU A 191 -25.40 -18.84 21.05
CA LEU A 191 -25.08 -18.10 19.82
C LEU A 191 -26.23 -18.15 18.81
N ALA A 192 -26.79 -19.34 18.55
CA ALA A 192 -27.93 -19.54 17.66
C ALA A 192 -29.22 -18.84 18.14
N GLN A 193 -29.37 -18.60 19.45
CA GLN A 193 -30.47 -17.80 20.01
C GLN A 193 -30.20 -16.28 20.00
N ARG A 194 -28.94 -15.84 19.84
CA ARG A 194 -28.54 -14.43 19.98
C ARG A 194 -28.16 -13.75 18.68
N TYR A 195 -27.39 -14.39 17.79
CA TYR A 195 -26.89 -13.76 16.56
C TYR A 195 -27.99 -13.20 15.61
N PRO A 196 -29.16 -13.86 15.42
CA PRO A 196 -30.28 -13.26 14.67
C PRO A 196 -30.72 -11.90 15.24
N ARG A 197 -30.61 -11.74 16.57
CA ARG A 197 -30.98 -10.56 17.36
C ARG A 197 -29.81 -9.57 17.55
N TYR A 198 -28.60 -9.89 17.09
CA TYR A 198 -27.50 -8.92 17.09
C TYR A 198 -27.81 -7.78 16.11
N PRO A 199 -27.57 -6.51 16.50
CA PRO A 199 -27.69 -5.36 15.61
C PRO A 199 -26.47 -5.30 14.67
N VAL A 200 -26.66 -4.74 13.48
CA VAL A 200 -25.56 -4.33 12.61
C VAL A 200 -25.00 -3.02 13.17
N MET A 201 -23.73 -3.05 13.59
CA MET A 201 -23.03 -1.92 14.19
C MET A 201 -21.89 -1.47 13.27
N GLN A 202 -21.66 -0.16 13.21
CA GLN A 202 -20.42 0.45 12.74
C GLN A 202 -19.48 0.60 13.94
N ASN A 203 -18.20 0.23 13.78
CA ASN A 203 -17.23 0.15 14.88
C ASN A 203 -15.86 0.69 14.41
N GLY A 204 -15.33 1.72 15.06
CA GLY A 204 -14.06 2.35 14.68
C GLY A 204 -13.59 3.40 15.69
N PRO A 205 -12.44 4.05 15.44
CA PRO A 205 -11.93 5.20 16.20
C PRO A 205 -13.02 6.22 16.55
N ARG A 206 -13.29 6.37 17.86
CA ARG A 206 -14.35 7.20 18.47
C ARG A 206 -15.76 7.03 17.86
N LEU A 207 -16.01 5.97 17.07
CA LEU A 207 -17.20 5.77 16.26
C LEU A 207 -17.82 4.40 16.54
N PHE A 208 -18.85 4.39 17.39
CA PHE A 208 -19.64 3.19 17.69
C PHE A 208 -21.13 3.53 17.60
N ARG A 209 -21.83 2.99 16.60
CA ARG A 209 -23.27 3.28 16.36
C ARG A 209 -23.98 2.19 15.59
N PHE A 210 -25.30 2.14 15.71
CA PHE A 210 -26.17 1.32 14.89
C PHE A 210 -26.13 1.78 13.42
N ARG A 211 -26.12 0.83 12.47
CA ARG A 211 -26.28 1.14 11.04
C ARG A 211 -27.75 1.37 10.68
N GLU A 212 -27.98 2.31 9.76
CA GLU A 212 -29.30 2.70 9.23
C GLU A 212 -30.00 1.51 8.53
N SER A 213 -29.24 0.71 7.79
CA SER A 213 -29.65 -0.62 7.33
C SER A 213 -29.26 -1.67 8.37
N GLN A 214 -30.15 -2.64 8.59
CA GLN A 214 -29.88 -3.88 9.33
C GLN A 214 -29.83 -5.11 8.38
N ASP A 215 -29.87 -4.84 7.07
CA ASP A 215 -29.86 -5.81 5.96
C ASP A 215 -28.54 -5.77 5.18
N ILE A 216 -28.21 -6.89 4.53
CA ILE A 216 -27.01 -7.06 3.69
C ILE A 216 -27.19 -6.41 2.31
N PRO A 217 -26.10 -5.97 1.63
CA PRO A 217 -24.71 -5.98 2.10
C PRO A 217 -24.47 -4.99 3.24
N TYR A 218 -23.63 -5.40 4.19
CA TYR A 218 -23.12 -4.50 5.22
C TYR A 218 -22.01 -3.61 4.64
N ALA A 219 -21.78 -2.45 5.26
CA ALA A 219 -20.65 -1.60 4.92
C ALA A 219 -19.33 -2.26 5.40
N TRP A 220 -18.21 -1.93 4.76
CA TRP A 220 -16.88 -2.54 4.99
C TRP A 220 -16.32 -2.42 6.42
N ASP A 221 -16.93 -1.59 7.26
CA ASP A 221 -16.58 -1.27 8.65
C ASP A 221 -17.69 -1.69 9.65
N SER A 222 -18.59 -2.57 9.20
CA SER A 222 -19.84 -2.91 9.90
C SER A 222 -20.23 -4.38 9.77
N GLY A 223 -20.73 -4.94 10.85
CA GLY A 223 -21.28 -6.30 10.90
C GLY A 223 -22.14 -6.54 12.13
N LYS A 224 -22.60 -7.77 12.33
CA LYS A 224 -23.22 -8.23 13.57
C LYS A 224 -22.21 -8.88 14.51
N TRP A 225 -21.25 -9.64 13.95
CA TRP A 225 -20.26 -10.40 14.68
C TRP A 225 -18.83 -9.85 14.50
N GLY A 226 -18.49 -9.47 13.28
CA GLY A 226 -17.31 -8.70 12.92
C GLY A 226 -17.61 -7.20 12.80
N ASP A 227 -16.57 -6.46 12.41
CA ASP A 227 -16.67 -5.06 12.01
C ASP A 227 -16.00 -4.84 10.65
N PHE A 228 -14.67 -4.88 10.58
CA PHE A 228 -13.91 -4.68 9.34
C PHE A 228 -13.74 -5.95 8.48
N HIS A 229 -13.93 -7.12 9.11
CA HIS A 229 -13.79 -8.47 8.57
C HIS A 229 -14.08 -9.49 9.69
N ASN A 230 -14.15 -10.79 9.36
CA ASN A 230 -14.54 -11.90 10.24
C ASN A 230 -16.01 -11.87 10.66
N GLU A 231 -16.96 -11.60 9.75
CA GLU A 231 -18.39 -11.80 10.07
C GLU A 231 -18.70 -13.28 10.28
N ILE A 232 -17.99 -14.17 9.57
CA ILE A 232 -18.01 -15.61 9.83
C ILE A 232 -17.29 -15.91 11.17
N PRO A 233 -17.97 -16.51 12.16
CA PRO A 233 -17.46 -16.66 13.53
C PRO A 233 -16.49 -17.84 13.65
N LYS A 234 -15.38 -17.83 12.89
CA LYS A 234 -14.42 -18.95 12.71
C LYS A 234 -14.14 -19.78 13.98
N SER A 235 -13.82 -19.15 15.12
CA SER A 235 -13.60 -19.86 16.39
C SER A 235 -14.77 -20.75 16.84
N MET A 236 -16.01 -20.34 16.55
CA MET A 236 -17.24 -21.06 16.84
C MET A 236 -17.51 -22.14 15.79
N VAL A 237 -17.17 -21.89 14.52
CA VAL A 237 -17.22 -22.91 13.45
C VAL A 237 -16.24 -24.05 13.75
N TYR A 238 -15.00 -23.75 14.18
CA TYR A 238 -14.03 -24.75 14.62
C TYR A 238 -14.47 -25.50 15.88
N SER A 239 -15.11 -24.79 16.81
CA SER A 239 -15.64 -25.41 18.03
C SER A 239 -16.83 -26.33 17.72
N TYR A 240 -17.64 -25.99 16.72
CA TYR A 240 -18.70 -26.85 16.19
C TYR A 240 -18.12 -28.11 15.56
N ASP A 241 -17.16 -27.97 14.65
CA ASP A 241 -16.51 -29.10 13.97
C ASP A 241 -15.91 -30.12 14.96
N MET A 242 -15.25 -29.64 16.02
CA MET A 242 -14.70 -30.50 17.06
C MET A 242 -15.75 -31.22 17.93
N VAL A 243 -17.03 -30.82 17.95
CA VAL A 243 -18.08 -31.42 18.81
C VAL A 243 -19.36 -31.84 18.08
N CYS A 244 -19.43 -31.72 16.75
CA CYS A 244 -20.64 -31.98 15.95
C CYS A 244 -21.21 -33.41 16.16
N GLU A 245 -20.35 -34.42 16.15
CA GLU A 245 -20.71 -35.83 16.41
C GLU A 245 -21.04 -36.13 17.89
N SER A 246 -21.04 -35.14 18.79
CA SER A 246 -21.31 -35.37 20.22
C SER A 246 -22.80 -35.62 20.52
N PRO A 247 -23.14 -36.64 21.34
CA PRO A 247 -24.51 -36.87 21.82
C PRO A 247 -25.11 -35.71 22.64
N GLU A 248 -24.30 -34.73 23.06
CA GLU A 248 -24.75 -33.53 23.77
C GLU A 248 -25.61 -32.60 22.92
N PHE A 249 -25.38 -32.53 21.61
CA PHE A 249 -26.31 -31.85 20.70
C PHE A 249 -27.69 -32.50 20.76
N ASP A 250 -27.77 -33.82 20.61
CA ASP A 250 -29.05 -34.54 20.61
C ASP A 250 -29.77 -34.44 21.96
N ARG A 251 -29.02 -34.36 23.07
CA ARG A 251 -29.57 -34.09 24.42
C ARG A 251 -30.19 -32.69 24.47
N LEU A 252 -29.42 -31.66 24.11
CA LEU A 252 -29.91 -30.29 24.15
C LEU A 252 -31.06 -30.05 23.14
N SER A 253 -31.03 -30.64 21.95
CA SER A 253 -32.13 -30.58 20.98
C SER A 253 -33.45 -31.14 21.54
N ARG A 254 -33.40 -32.23 22.32
CA ARG A 254 -34.58 -32.76 23.03
C ARG A 254 -35.07 -31.84 24.15
N ASP A 255 -34.15 -31.21 24.89
CA ASP A 255 -34.49 -30.28 25.97
C ASP A 255 -35.02 -28.93 25.44
N ARG A 256 -34.57 -28.51 24.24
CA ARG A 256 -34.98 -27.27 23.54
C ARG A 256 -36.25 -27.43 22.71
N GLY A 257 -36.52 -28.62 22.18
CA GLY A 257 -37.64 -28.88 21.27
C GLY A 257 -37.41 -28.45 19.82
N TYR A 258 -36.16 -28.20 19.43
CA TYR A 258 -35.71 -27.94 18.05
C TYR A 258 -34.32 -28.56 17.86
N ASP A 259 -33.88 -28.81 16.62
CA ASP A 259 -32.52 -29.27 16.37
C ASP A 259 -31.53 -28.11 16.49
N VAL A 260 -30.59 -28.21 17.44
CA VAL A 260 -29.59 -27.18 17.73
C VAL A 260 -28.54 -27.07 16.61
N ARG A 261 -28.23 -28.16 15.88
CA ARG A 261 -27.31 -28.13 14.73
C ARG A 261 -27.96 -27.40 13.56
N GLU A 262 -29.15 -27.84 13.16
CA GLU A 262 -29.94 -27.21 12.08
C GLU A 262 -30.13 -25.71 12.35
N LYS A 263 -30.46 -25.35 13.60
CA LYS A 263 -30.62 -23.95 14.00
C LYS A 263 -29.30 -23.17 13.92
N LEU A 264 -28.18 -23.73 14.39
CA LEU A 264 -26.88 -23.04 14.32
C LEU A 264 -26.44 -22.79 12.88
N GLU A 265 -26.61 -23.78 12.00
CA GLU A 265 -26.26 -23.65 10.59
C GLU A 265 -27.14 -22.64 9.86
N ASN A 266 -28.46 -22.70 10.05
CA ASN A 266 -29.43 -21.87 9.32
C ASN A 266 -29.59 -20.45 9.88
N ASP A 267 -29.49 -20.25 11.20
CA ASP A 267 -29.69 -18.94 11.82
C ASP A 267 -28.39 -18.16 12.06
N VAL A 268 -27.22 -18.82 11.98
CA VAL A 268 -25.90 -18.19 12.17
C VAL A 268 -25.01 -18.40 10.97
N PHE A 269 -24.57 -19.63 10.70
CA PHE A 269 -23.44 -19.84 9.79
C PHE A 269 -23.76 -19.47 8.33
N ARG A 270 -24.88 -19.95 7.77
CA ARG A 270 -25.32 -19.60 6.40
C ARG A 270 -25.55 -18.08 6.26
N PRO A 271 -26.28 -17.39 7.16
CA PRO A 271 -26.35 -15.92 7.16
C PRO A 271 -25.01 -15.18 7.24
N THR A 272 -23.99 -15.73 7.92
CA THR A 272 -22.64 -15.12 7.93
C THR A 272 -21.91 -15.30 6.60
N PHE A 273 -22.10 -16.43 5.90
CA PHE A 273 -21.65 -16.58 4.52
C PHE A 273 -22.40 -15.63 3.57
N ASP A 274 -23.72 -15.52 3.70
CA ASP A 274 -24.55 -14.65 2.85
C ASP A 274 -24.11 -13.17 2.93
N ALA A 275 -23.68 -12.71 4.11
CA ALA A 275 -23.13 -11.37 4.30
C ALA A 275 -21.81 -11.16 3.53
N ILE A 276 -20.89 -12.13 3.56
CA ILE A 276 -19.64 -12.09 2.79
C ILE A 276 -19.91 -12.23 1.28
N ALA A 277 -20.86 -13.07 0.88
CA ALA A 277 -21.24 -13.29 -0.51
C ALA A 277 -21.93 -12.07 -1.14
N ALA A 278 -22.72 -11.33 -0.37
CA ALA A 278 -23.37 -10.09 -0.80
C ALA A 278 -22.44 -8.86 -0.80
N SER A 279 -21.35 -8.88 -0.04
CA SER A 279 -20.36 -7.80 -0.01
C SER A 279 -19.81 -7.50 -1.41
N PRO A 280 -19.67 -6.23 -1.83
CA PRO A 280 -19.00 -5.90 -3.09
C PRO A 280 -17.46 -6.00 -2.99
N TYR A 281 -16.91 -6.09 -1.77
CA TYR A 281 -15.49 -5.97 -1.49
C TYR A 281 -14.73 -7.29 -1.57
N HIS A 282 -14.81 -7.99 -2.72
CA HIS A 282 -14.13 -9.28 -2.91
C HIS A 282 -12.64 -9.17 -3.29
N VAL A 283 -12.10 -7.97 -3.56
CA VAL A 283 -10.67 -7.74 -3.88
C VAL A 283 -10.09 -6.56 -3.09
N GLY A 284 -9.33 -6.86 -2.03
CA GLY A 284 -8.76 -5.86 -1.11
C GLY A 284 -7.93 -6.50 0.02
N ASN A 285 -7.05 -5.74 0.67
CA ASN A 285 -5.97 -6.30 1.51
C ASN A 285 -6.40 -7.23 2.67
N VAL A 286 -7.56 -7.00 3.29
CA VAL A 286 -8.12 -7.83 4.37
C VAL A 286 -8.91 -9.04 3.90
N VAL A 287 -9.30 -9.12 2.62
CA VAL A 287 -10.37 -10.04 2.18
C VAL A 287 -10.01 -11.52 2.33
N GLY A 288 -8.70 -11.84 2.32
CA GLY A 288 -8.15 -13.16 2.62
C GLY A 288 -8.69 -13.77 3.92
N TYR A 289 -8.99 -12.96 4.95
CA TYR A 289 -9.49 -13.45 6.23
C TYR A 289 -10.93 -13.96 6.18
N ASP A 290 -11.82 -13.36 5.38
CA ASP A 290 -13.21 -13.79 5.27
C ASP A 290 -13.40 -14.90 4.23
N ILE A 291 -12.66 -14.87 3.11
CA ILE A 291 -12.74 -15.94 2.10
C ILE A 291 -12.14 -17.25 2.63
N ALA A 292 -11.11 -17.19 3.49
CA ALA A 292 -10.66 -18.34 4.29
C ALA A 292 -11.81 -18.90 5.16
N GLY A 293 -12.51 -18.03 5.89
CA GLY A 293 -13.65 -18.43 6.73
C GLY A 293 -14.81 -19.03 5.94
N ALA A 294 -15.07 -18.54 4.72
CA ALA A 294 -16.08 -19.08 3.82
C ALA A 294 -15.72 -20.48 3.31
N ALA A 295 -14.45 -20.72 2.96
CA ALA A 295 -13.98 -22.05 2.56
C ALA A 295 -13.99 -23.06 3.72
N GLU A 296 -13.49 -22.66 4.89
CA GLU A 296 -13.51 -23.50 6.10
C GLU A 296 -14.94 -23.86 6.52
N LEU A 297 -15.85 -22.88 6.52
CA LEU A 297 -17.26 -23.12 6.80
C LEU A 297 -17.89 -24.07 5.77
N GLY A 298 -17.66 -23.83 4.46
CA GLY A 298 -18.14 -24.68 3.38
C GLY A 298 -17.71 -26.14 3.53
N ARG A 299 -16.45 -26.37 3.92
CA ARG A 299 -15.93 -27.70 4.25
C ARG A 299 -16.67 -28.30 5.45
N ILE A 300 -16.81 -27.55 6.54
CA ILE A 300 -17.35 -28.03 7.82
C ILE A 300 -18.85 -28.36 7.74
N ILE A 301 -19.68 -27.52 7.12
CA ILE A 301 -21.14 -27.77 6.99
C ILE A 301 -21.52 -28.49 5.67
N ASN A 302 -20.54 -29.07 4.97
CA ASN A 302 -20.73 -29.82 3.73
C ASN A 302 -21.43 -29.02 2.61
N GLU A 303 -21.10 -27.73 2.49
CA GLU A 303 -21.57 -26.81 1.46
C GLU A 303 -20.45 -26.54 0.44
N PRO A 304 -20.25 -27.42 -0.56
CA PRO A 304 -19.22 -27.25 -1.59
C PRO A 304 -19.31 -25.91 -2.33
N TYR A 305 -20.52 -25.40 -2.55
CA TYR A 305 -20.74 -24.09 -3.16
C TYR A 305 -19.98 -22.97 -2.45
N PHE A 306 -19.92 -22.97 -1.11
CA PHE A 306 -19.19 -21.95 -0.36
C PHE A 306 -17.67 -22.03 -0.62
N VAL A 307 -17.14 -23.24 -0.84
CA VAL A 307 -15.73 -23.48 -1.17
C VAL A 307 -15.43 -23.02 -2.60
N HIS A 308 -16.32 -23.28 -3.56
CA HIS A 308 -16.21 -22.78 -4.94
C HIS A 308 -16.25 -21.25 -5.00
N ARG A 309 -17.18 -20.60 -4.28
CA ARG A 309 -17.23 -19.13 -4.17
C ARG A 309 -15.95 -18.57 -3.53
N ALA A 310 -15.49 -19.17 -2.42
CA ALA A 310 -14.28 -18.75 -1.73
C ALA A 310 -13.04 -18.82 -2.63
N PHE A 311 -12.82 -19.93 -3.33
CA PHE A 311 -11.68 -20.06 -4.24
C PHE A 311 -11.78 -19.12 -5.46
N GLY A 312 -12.99 -18.88 -5.97
CA GLY A 312 -13.25 -17.86 -6.98
C GLY A 312 -12.82 -16.45 -6.54
N TRP A 313 -13.12 -16.06 -5.30
CA TRP A 313 -12.64 -14.79 -4.74
C TRP A 313 -11.12 -14.78 -4.50
N MET A 314 -10.51 -15.90 -4.09
CA MET A 314 -9.05 -16.00 -3.96
C MET A 314 -8.35 -15.75 -5.30
N LYS A 315 -8.85 -16.34 -6.41
CA LYS A 315 -8.33 -16.10 -7.76
C LYS A 315 -8.44 -14.64 -8.16
N ARG A 316 -9.63 -14.04 -8.04
CA ARG A 316 -9.87 -12.62 -8.36
C ARG A 316 -8.93 -11.65 -7.64
N ASN A 317 -8.40 -11.99 -6.46
CA ASN A 317 -7.40 -11.15 -5.80
C ASN A 317 -6.03 -11.18 -6.48
N ILE A 318 -5.66 -12.29 -7.13
CA ILE A 318 -4.45 -12.39 -7.95
C ILE A 318 -4.68 -11.67 -9.29
N ASP A 319 -5.82 -11.95 -9.92
CA ASP A 319 -6.15 -11.51 -11.28
C ASP A 319 -6.45 -9.99 -11.36
N GLU A 320 -7.14 -9.42 -10.36
CA GLU A 320 -7.61 -8.02 -10.35
C GLU A 320 -6.88 -7.12 -9.35
N GLY A 321 -5.93 -7.66 -8.58
CA GLY A 321 -5.37 -7.01 -7.40
C GLY A 321 -3.90 -6.55 -7.50
N PHE A 322 -3.16 -7.05 -8.48
CA PHE A 322 -1.71 -6.82 -8.59
C PHE A 322 -1.34 -6.22 -9.95
N TYR A 323 -0.36 -5.32 -9.94
CA TYR A 323 0.27 -4.76 -11.14
C TYR A 323 1.04 -5.84 -11.91
N ALA A 324 1.34 -5.60 -13.20
CA ALA A 324 2.03 -6.58 -14.05
C ALA A 324 3.43 -6.99 -13.53
N ASP A 325 4.13 -6.11 -12.81
CA ASP A 325 5.42 -6.42 -12.14
C ASP A 325 5.26 -7.21 -10.82
N GLY A 326 4.04 -7.33 -10.31
CA GLY A 326 3.67 -8.09 -9.12
C GLY A 326 3.49 -7.27 -7.85
N MET A 327 3.59 -5.92 -7.91
CA MET A 327 3.22 -5.08 -6.77
C MET A 327 1.71 -5.17 -6.49
N TRP A 328 1.30 -5.00 -5.24
CA TRP A 328 -0.13 -4.94 -4.87
C TRP A 328 -0.68 -3.54 -5.19
N LYS A 329 -1.93 -3.45 -5.67
CA LYS A 329 -2.52 -2.20 -6.18
C LYS A 329 -2.53 -1.00 -5.22
N GLU A 330 -2.44 -1.24 -3.92
CA GLU A 330 -2.37 -0.20 -2.88
C GLU A 330 -0.95 0.35 -2.66
N GLY A 331 0.03 -0.08 -3.47
CA GLY A 331 1.39 0.46 -3.59
C GLY A 331 2.33 0.29 -2.40
N SER A 332 1.81 0.11 -1.19
CA SER A 332 2.60 -0.11 0.03
C SER A 332 3.17 -1.53 0.11
N PRO A 333 4.50 -1.71 0.22
CA PRO A 333 5.14 -2.95 0.67
C PRO A 333 4.52 -3.60 1.92
N ALA A 334 4.02 -2.81 2.89
CA ALA A 334 3.37 -3.36 4.09
C ALA A 334 1.99 -3.96 3.78
N TYR A 335 1.17 -3.27 2.98
CA TYR A 335 -0.14 -3.77 2.57
C TYR A 335 -0.02 -4.92 1.56
N HIS A 336 0.96 -4.90 0.66
CA HIS A 336 1.34 -6.08 -0.13
C HIS A 336 1.62 -7.29 0.79
N SER A 337 2.50 -7.12 1.79
CA SER A 337 2.88 -8.17 2.73
C SER A 337 1.69 -8.72 3.52
N MET A 338 0.77 -7.85 3.92
CA MET A 338 -0.50 -8.22 4.56
C MET A 338 -1.40 -9.04 3.62
N THR A 339 -1.59 -8.58 2.38
CA THR A 339 -2.43 -9.25 1.37
C THR A 339 -1.91 -10.65 1.04
N ILE A 340 -0.61 -10.80 0.73
CA ILE A 340 -0.05 -12.14 0.45
C ILE A 340 -0.06 -13.04 1.70
N GLY A 341 -0.02 -12.47 2.91
CA GLY A 341 -0.23 -13.21 4.15
C GLY A 341 -1.64 -13.78 4.26
N GLY A 342 -2.66 -12.94 4.06
CA GLY A 342 -4.07 -13.32 4.08
C GLY A 342 -4.45 -14.31 2.98
N LEU A 343 -3.94 -14.12 1.76
CA LEU A 343 -4.17 -15.04 0.64
C LEU A 343 -3.47 -16.38 0.83
N ARG A 344 -2.24 -16.41 1.38
CA ARG A 344 -1.54 -17.68 1.69
C ARG A 344 -2.31 -18.51 2.73
N LEU A 345 -2.90 -17.85 3.73
CA LEU A 345 -3.83 -18.50 4.67
C LEU A 345 -5.06 -19.04 3.93
N ALA A 346 -5.70 -18.21 3.10
CA ALA A 346 -6.88 -18.60 2.32
C ALA A 346 -6.62 -19.83 1.43
N PHE A 347 -5.52 -19.88 0.68
CA PHE A 347 -5.17 -21.04 -0.14
C PHE A 347 -5.02 -22.33 0.67
N SER A 348 -4.42 -22.28 1.87
CA SER A 348 -4.31 -23.48 2.73
C SER A 348 -5.67 -24.03 3.21
N THR A 349 -6.74 -23.22 3.20
CA THR A 349 -8.10 -23.69 3.55
C THR A 349 -8.79 -24.49 2.44
N VAL A 350 -8.30 -24.41 1.19
CA VAL A 350 -8.84 -25.13 0.03
C VAL A 350 -7.91 -26.22 -0.51
N GLU A 351 -6.65 -26.24 -0.08
CA GLU A 351 -5.68 -27.28 -0.44
C GLU A 351 -6.17 -28.69 -0.06
N GLY A 352 -6.01 -29.64 -1.00
CA GLY A 352 -6.46 -31.03 -0.88
C GLY A 352 -7.98 -31.24 -0.92
N TYR A 353 -8.78 -30.18 -1.06
CA TYR A 353 -10.24 -30.30 -1.04
C TYR A 353 -10.77 -31.13 -2.22
N SER A 354 -11.86 -31.86 -1.99
CA SER A 354 -12.59 -32.63 -3.01
C SER A 354 -14.09 -32.51 -2.77
N ASP A 355 -14.85 -32.25 -3.83
CA ASP A 355 -16.30 -32.11 -3.78
C ASP A 355 -17.01 -33.43 -3.39
N PRO A 356 -18.16 -33.39 -2.72
CA PRO A 356 -18.99 -34.58 -2.46
C PRO A 356 -19.31 -35.36 -3.74
N PRO A 357 -19.43 -36.71 -3.69
CA PRO A 357 -19.70 -37.51 -4.89
C PRO A 357 -20.98 -37.09 -5.63
N GLY A 358 -20.83 -36.73 -6.89
CA GLY A 358 -21.94 -36.28 -7.75
C GLY A 358 -22.24 -34.78 -7.71
N TYR A 359 -21.56 -34.00 -6.86
CA TYR A 359 -21.58 -32.54 -6.96
C TYR A 359 -20.78 -32.04 -8.16
N VAL A 360 -21.31 -31.00 -8.80
CA VAL A 360 -20.71 -30.12 -9.80
C VAL A 360 -21.25 -28.72 -9.50
N ASP A 361 -20.40 -27.71 -9.52
CA ASP A 361 -20.80 -26.34 -9.18
C ASP A 361 -21.75 -25.73 -10.24
N PRO A 362 -22.90 -25.16 -9.83
CA PRO A 362 -23.93 -24.70 -10.76
C PRO A 362 -23.61 -23.39 -11.49
N GLU A 363 -22.61 -22.61 -11.05
CA GLU A 363 -22.21 -21.37 -11.72
C GLU A 363 -21.09 -21.59 -12.75
N THR A 364 -20.07 -22.35 -12.37
CA THR A 364 -18.85 -22.58 -13.15
C THR A 364 -18.88 -23.88 -13.96
N GLY A 365 -19.74 -24.83 -13.59
CA GLY A 365 -19.73 -26.19 -14.13
C GLY A 365 -18.50 -27.02 -13.71
N GLN A 366 -17.71 -26.53 -12.76
CA GLN A 366 -16.48 -27.19 -12.31
C GLN A 366 -16.73 -28.20 -11.19
N ARG A 367 -15.72 -29.04 -10.96
CA ARG A 367 -15.62 -29.95 -9.83
C ARG A 367 -14.19 -29.95 -9.34
N PHE A 368 -13.99 -29.93 -8.03
CA PHE A 368 -12.71 -30.09 -7.38
C PHE A 368 -12.51 -31.55 -6.95
N ASP A 369 -11.40 -32.15 -7.35
CA ASP A 369 -10.95 -33.47 -6.93
C ASP A 369 -9.45 -33.35 -6.58
N ASN A 370 -9.13 -33.33 -5.28
CA ASN A 370 -7.82 -33.00 -4.71
C ASN A 370 -7.25 -31.66 -5.24
N LEU A 371 -7.91 -30.55 -4.88
CA LEU A 371 -7.57 -29.19 -5.31
C LEU A 371 -6.16 -28.76 -4.86
N ASP A 372 -5.31 -28.42 -5.84
CA ASP A 372 -4.11 -27.62 -5.67
C ASP A 372 -4.43 -26.18 -6.16
N PRO A 373 -4.30 -25.15 -5.31
CA PRO A 373 -4.58 -23.76 -5.70
C PRO A 373 -3.45 -23.15 -6.54
N PHE A 374 -2.20 -23.59 -6.36
CA PHE A 374 -1.02 -22.99 -6.97
C PHE A 374 -0.82 -23.45 -8.42
N LEU A 375 -1.21 -24.69 -8.76
CA LEU A 375 -1.26 -25.17 -10.14
C LEU A 375 -2.21 -24.37 -11.05
N GLN A 376 -3.06 -23.51 -10.49
CA GLN A 376 -4.02 -22.67 -11.23
C GLN A 376 -3.68 -21.18 -11.20
N LEU A 377 -2.56 -20.80 -10.58
CA LEU A 377 -2.19 -19.40 -10.30
C LEU A 377 -0.67 -19.20 -10.47
N PRO A 378 -0.10 -19.32 -11.68
CA PRO A 378 1.35 -19.19 -11.91
C PRO A 378 1.91 -17.84 -11.43
N PHE A 379 1.13 -16.77 -11.58
CA PHE A 379 1.49 -15.41 -11.14
C PHE A 379 1.75 -15.30 -9.62
N TRP A 380 1.19 -16.21 -8.80
CA TRP A 380 1.44 -16.27 -7.35
C TRP A 380 2.93 -16.35 -7.01
N ALA A 381 3.75 -16.97 -7.85
CA ALA A 381 5.20 -17.05 -7.66
C ALA A 381 5.90 -15.68 -7.80
N LYS A 382 5.49 -14.86 -8.78
CA LYS A 382 6.07 -13.52 -9.04
C LYS A 382 5.80 -12.58 -7.87
N ILE A 383 4.57 -12.57 -7.36
CA ILE A 383 4.17 -11.62 -6.32
C ILE A 383 4.83 -11.88 -4.96
N GLN A 384 5.33 -13.09 -4.64
CA GLN A 384 5.87 -13.38 -3.29
C GLN A 384 7.04 -12.48 -2.86
N SER A 385 7.76 -11.88 -3.82
CA SER A 385 8.99 -11.11 -3.59
C SER A 385 9.01 -9.77 -4.32
N ALA A 386 7.91 -9.34 -4.94
CA ALA A 386 7.89 -8.13 -5.77
C ALA A 386 8.37 -6.85 -5.03
N PRO A 387 8.01 -6.60 -3.75
CA PRO A 387 8.51 -5.43 -3.03
C PRO A 387 10.02 -5.39 -2.78
N TYR A 388 10.74 -6.53 -2.88
CA TYR A 388 12.19 -6.57 -2.64
C TYR A 388 13.00 -5.69 -3.61
N MET A 389 12.39 -5.27 -4.73
CA MET A 389 13.00 -4.35 -5.71
C MET A 389 13.12 -2.91 -5.16
N LEU A 390 12.34 -2.55 -4.14
CA LEU A 390 12.35 -1.24 -3.48
C LEU A 390 13.14 -1.25 -2.16
N ASP A 391 13.36 -2.41 -1.55
CA ASP A 391 14.00 -2.51 -0.24
C ASP A 391 15.39 -1.90 -0.22
N TRP A 392 15.68 -1.13 0.84
CA TRP A 392 16.98 -0.49 1.07
C TRP A 392 18.13 -1.51 1.16
N PRO A 393 19.40 -1.10 0.95
CA PRO A 393 20.56 -1.99 1.00
C PRO A 393 20.70 -2.82 2.28
N ASN A 394 20.20 -2.30 3.41
CA ASN A 394 20.18 -2.96 4.72
C ASN A 394 19.04 -3.99 4.93
N GLY A 395 18.23 -4.25 3.89
CA GLY A 395 17.10 -5.18 3.88
C GLY A 395 15.82 -4.65 4.54
N ARG A 396 15.73 -3.35 4.84
CA ARG A 396 14.47 -2.70 5.25
C ARG A 396 13.63 -2.33 4.03
N SER A 397 12.31 -2.38 4.14
CA SER A 397 11.42 -1.81 3.12
C SER A 397 11.61 -0.29 3.01
N ALA A 398 11.60 0.23 1.77
CA ALA A 398 11.42 1.66 1.56
C ALA A 398 10.00 2.06 2.01
N CYS A 399 9.87 3.20 2.68
CA CYS A 399 8.63 3.59 3.37
C CYS A 399 7.59 4.25 2.44
N VAL A 400 7.49 3.76 1.19
CA VAL A 400 6.53 4.23 0.18
C VAL A 400 5.09 4.03 0.65
N HIS A 401 4.26 5.07 0.51
CA HIS A 401 2.84 5.06 0.90
C HIS A 401 2.63 4.65 2.39
N ASP A 402 1.49 4.05 2.76
CA ASP A 402 1.28 3.48 4.10
C ASP A 402 2.16 2.21 4.33
N THR A 403 3.49 2.35 4.31
CA THR A 403 4.46 1.32 4.73
C THR A 403 5.02 1.63 6.11
N HIS A 404 4.95 0.65 7.02
CA HIS A 404 5.52 0.80 8.35
C HIS A 404 7.06 0.80 8.33
N PRO A 405 7.73 1.71 9.06
CA PRO A 405 9.19 1.73 9.14
C PRO A 405 9.76 0.52 9.86
N TYR A 406 11.05 0.29 9.67
CA TYR A 406 11.86 -0.81 10.24
C TYR A 406 11.50 -2.24 9.79
N ALA A 407 10.42 -2.44 9.03
CA ALA A 407 10.09 -3.73 8.44
C ALA A 407 11.27 -4.25 7.62
N LYS A 408 11.67 -5.51 7.85
CA LYS A 408 12.73 -6.18 7.09
C LYS A 408 12.15 -7.31 6.24
N THR A 409 12.05 -7.05 4.95
CA THR A 409 11.39 -7.91 3.96
C THR A 409 12.39 -8.73 3.16
N SER A 410 13.50 -8.15 2.72
CA SER A 410 14.57 -8.82 1.96
C SER A 410 15.87 -9.05 2.75
N PRO A 411 16.78 -9.90 2.25
CA PRO A 411 18.14 -9.99 2.77
C PRO A 411 18.94 -8.69 2.55
N GLN A 412 19.83 -8.36 3.49
CA GLN A 412 20.83 -7.31 3.28
C GLN A 412 21.67 -7.61 2.03
N ARG A 413 21.83 -6.61 1.16
CA ARG A 413 22.60 -6.70 -0.08
C ARG A 413 24.05 -6.32 0.17
N ASN A 414 25.01 -7.02 -0.44
CA ASN A 414 26.45 -6.67 -0.37
C ASN A 414 26.87 -5.60 -1.38
N ALA A 415 26.09 -5.44 -2.45
CA ALA A 415 26.25 -4.48 -3.53
C ALA A 415 24.88 -3.94 -3.91
N THR A 416 24.81 -2.70 -4.37
CA THR A 416 23.57 -2.08 -4.87
C THR A 416 23.70 -1.84 -6.36
N THR A 417 22.61 -2.09 -7.09
CA THR A 417 22.42 -1.76 -8.51
C THR A 417 21.09 -1.00 -8.65
N SER A 418 20.91 -0.31 -9.77
CA SER A 418 19.61 0.27 -10.15
C SER A 418 18.54 -0.82 -10.33
N THR A 419 17.28 -0.49 -10.04
CA THR A 419 16.10 -1.37 -10.14
C THR A 419 14.87 -0.56 -10.58
N ILE A 420 13.87 -1.20 -11.19
CA ILE A 420 12.62 -0.52 -11.61
C ILE A 420 11.42 -1.47 -11.52
N MET A 421 10.26 -0.90 -11.20
CA MET A 421 8.94 -1.51 -11.24
C MET A 421 8.03 -0.59 -12.06
N PRO A 422 8.00 -0.76 -13.40
CA PRO A 422 7.46 0.22 -14.33
C PRO A 422 5.93 0.19 -14.45
N ALA A 423 5.26 -0.88 -14.00
CA ALA A 423 3.81 -0.96 -13.97
C ALA A 423 3.26 -0.40 -12.66
N PHE A 424 3.98 -0.60 -11.55
CA PHE A 424 3.70 0.07 -10.29
C PHE A 424 3.96 1.58 -10.36
N GLY A 425 5.07 2.00 -10.99
CA GLY A 425 5.51 3.39 -11.03
C GLY A 425 6.57 3.71 -9.97
N HIS A 426 7.67 2.96 -9.96
CA HIS A 426 8.80 3.22 -9.06
C HIS A 426 10.15 2.84 -9.69
N ALA A 427 11.17 3.69 -9.54
CA ALA A 427 12.51 3.45 -10.05
C ALA A 427 13.59 3.76 -8.99
N SER A 428 14.71 3.05 -9.05
CA SER A 428 15.88 3.23 -8.20
C SER A 428 17.14 3.36 -9.06
N LEU A 429 17.92 4.42 -8.82
CA LEU A 429 19.31 4.53 -9.26
C LEU A 429 20.20 4.02 -8.13
N GLY A 430 21.07 3.03 -8.39
CA GLY A 430 21.78 2.33 -7.31
C GLY A 430 23.19 1.88 -7.65
N ARG A 431 24.12 2.04 -6.71
CA ARG A 431 25.55 1.67 -6.86
C ARG A 431 26.24 1.35 -5.52
N GLY A 432 27.48 0.87 -5.62
CA GLY A 432 28.41 0.77 -4.48
C GLY A 432 28.33 -0.57 -3.73
N ILE A 433 29.25 -0.77 -2.78
CA ILE A 433 29.42 -2.02 -2.02
C ILE A 433 29.59 -1.74 -0.52
N GLY A 434 29.01 -2.61 0.33
CA GLY A 434 29.09 -2.48 1.79
C GLY A 434 28.63 -1.11 2.31
N GLY A 435 29.51 -0.42 3.04
CA GLY A 435 29.21 0.90 3.61
C GLY A 435 28.93 2.00 2.57
N ASP A 436 29.47 1.84 1.36
CA ASP A 436 29.37 2.81 0.26
C ASP A 436 28.19 2.54 -0.68
N GLN A 437 27.25 1.68 -0.27
CA GLN A 437 26.00 1.47 -0.99
C GLN A 437 25.12 2.73 -0.97
N MET A 438 24.78 3.22 -2.17
CA MET A 438 23.91 4.37 -2.41
C MET A 438 22.72 3.93 -3.27
N GLN A 439 21.51 4.40 -2.92
CA GLN A 439 20.29 4.18 -3.69
C GLN A 439 19.41 5.43 -3.63
N ALA A 440 19.17 6.07 -4.77
CA ALA A 440 18.18 7.13 -4.94
C ALA A 440 16.93 6.54 -5.59
N GLN A 441 15.76 6.85 -5.07
CA GLN A 441 14.47 6.37 -5.55
C GLN A 441 13.64 7.52 -6.11
N LEU A 442 13.05 7.31 -7.28
CA LEU A 442 12.00 8.16 -7.85
C LEU A 442 10.69 7.38 -7.85
N HIS A 443 9.70 7.89 -7.12
CA HIS A 443 8.39 7.27 -6.99
C HIS A 443 7.32 8.02 -7.79
N PHE A 444 6.43 7.31 -8.48
CA PHE A 444 5.49 7.88 -9.46
C PHE A 444 4.24 7.02 -9.70
N SER A 445 3.75 6.30 -8.67
CA SER A 445 2.57 5.42 -8.79
C SER A 445 1.22 6.16 -8.72
N GLY A 446 0.16 5.46 -9.10
CA GLY A 446 -1.22 5.84 -8.81
C GLY A 446 -1.64 5.66 -7.35
N ALA A 447 -2.61 6.46 -6.94
CA ALA A 447 -3.12 6.51 -5.57
C ALA A 447 -4.43 5.72 -5.42
N TYR A 448 -4.37 4.39 -5.35
CA TYR A 448 -5.54 3.50 -5.41
C TYR A 448 -6.05 2.94 -4.06
N GLY A 449 -5.34 3.19 -2.97
CA GLY A 449 -5.74 2.86 -1.60
C GLY A 449 -4.49 2.76 -0.73
N HIS A 450 -4.58 3.09 0.56
CA HIS A 450 -3.41 3.15 1.46
C HIS A 450 -2.21 3.97 0.93
N HIS A 451 -2.51 4.92 0.05
CA HIS A 451 -1.56 5.76 -0.68
C HIS A 451 -1.17 7.02 0.10
N HIS A 452 -0.07 7.62 -0.33
CA HIS A 452 0.28 9.00 -0.02
C HIS A 452 0.00 9.90 -1.26
N PHE A 453 0.26 11.20 -1.15
CA PHE A 453 0.16 12.19 -2.23
C PHE A 453 1.57 12.58 -2.72
N ASP A 454 2.30 11.56 -3.19
CA ASP A 454 3.76 11.46 -3.26
C ASP A 454 4.31 11.18 -4.68
N ASN A 455 3.59 11.53 -5.74
CA ASN A 455 4.10 11.38 -7.11
C ASN A 455 5.29 12.34 -7.36
N LEU A 456 6.35 11.81 -7.97
CA LEU A 456 7.69 12.38 -8.12
C LEU A 456 8.46 12.61 -6.80
N ASN A 457 8.10 11.93 -5.71
CA ASN A 457 8.87 11.91 -4.46
C ASN A 457 10.28 11.30 -4.66
N LEU A 458 11.27 11.87 -3.96
CA LEU A 458 12.65 11.39 -3.88
C LEU A 458 12.92 10.76 -2.51
N SER A 459 13.45 9.55 -2.47
CA SER A 459 14.10 9.02 -1.26
C SER A 459 15.54 8.63 -1.54
N LEU A 460 16.46 8.87 -0.60
CA LEU A 460 17.89 8.62 -0.78
C LEU A 460 18.49 7.91 0.43
N TYR A 461 18.95 6.68 0.19
CA TYR A 461 19.82 5.94 1.10
C TYR A 461 21.30 6.11 0.70
N ALA A 462 22.16 6.46 1.65
CA ALA A 462 23.61 6.54 1.45
C ALA A 462 24.36 6.40 2.78
N LYS A 463 25.62 5.92 2.73
CA LYS A 463 26.54 5.78 3.87
C LYS A 463 25.94 5.11 5.12
N GLY A 464 24.96 4.21 4.93
CA GLY A 464 24.28 3.46 6.00
C GLY A 464 22.89 3.97 6.42
N ASN A 465 22.51 5.18 6.03
CA ASN A 465 21.30 5.89 6.48
C ASN A 465 20.34 6.26 5.35
N GLU A 466 19.07 6.50 5.71
CA GLU A 466 18.03 7.03 4.82
C GLU A 466 18.03 8.58 4.89
N MET A 467 19.10 9.17 4.33
CA MET A 467 19.45 10.60 4.48
C MET A 467 18.39 11.58 3.96
N LEU A 468 17.61 11.18 2.95
CA LEU A 468 16.37 11.87 2.54
C LEU A 468 15.25 10.84 2.57
N PRO A 469 14.38 10.81 3.60
CA PRO A 469 13.43 9.74 3.81
C PRO A 469 12.01 10.09 3.34
N ASP A 470 11.23 9.06 3.06
CA ASP A 470 9.77 9.12 3.20
C ASP A 470 9.39 9.07 4.69
N VAL A 471 8.28 9.66 5.11
CA VAL A 471 7.87 9.59 6.52
C VAL A 471 7.30 8.21 6.86
N GLY A 472 6.59 7.56 5.93
CA GLY A 472 5.95 6.26 6.12
C GLY A 472 4.75 6.24 7.08
N TYR A 473 4.22 5.06 7.34
CA TYR A 473 2.89 4.88 7.94
C TYR A 473 2.83 4.98 9.48
N THR A 474 1.80 5.67 9.97
CA THR A 474 1.44 5.78 11.39
C THR A 474 -0.06 5.54 11.63
N TRP A 475 -0.41 5.04 12.83
CA TRP A 475 -1.80 4.96 13.33
C TRP A 475 -2.09 6.06 14.36
N THR A 476 -1.46 7.23 14.17
CA THR A 476 -1.52 8.36 15.11
C THR A 476 -2.13 9.56 14.39
N GLN A 477 -2.38 10.65 15.13
CA GLN A 477 -2.94 11.88 14.57
C GLN A 477 -2.08 12.51 13.46
N MET A 478 -0.83 12.05 13.32
CA MET A 478 0.11 12.48 12.29
C MET A 478 -0.14 11.85 10.91
N ARG A 479 -1.08 10.92 10.73
CA ARG A 479 -1.24 10.24 9.42
C ARG A 479 -1.53 11.19 8.26
N TYR A 480 -2.32 12.25 8.45
CA TYR A 480 -2.52 13.19 7.34
C TYR A 480 -1.25 13.99 7.01
N TRP A 481 -0.36 14.24 7.98
CA TRP A 481 0.97 14.79 7.68
C TRP A 481 1.80 13.82 6.84
N THR A 482 1.83 12.52 7.19
CA THR A 482 2.57 11.51 6.40
C THR A 482 1.98 11.30 5.01
N VAL A 483 0.67 11.51 4.82
CA VAL A 483 -0.02 11.39 3.51
C VAL A 483 0.13 12.64 2.65
N SER A 484 0.15 13.85 3.23
CA SER A 484 0.17 15.13 2.51
C SER A 484 1.38 15.29 1.58
N SER A 485 1.24 16.00 0.46
CA SER A 485 2.35 16.26 -0.48
C SER A 485 3.49 17.04 0.17
N LEU A 486 3.17 17.96 1.10
CA LEU A 486 4.18 18.65 1.91
C LEU A 486 4.97 17.72 2.86
N GLY A 487 4.42 16.55 3.21
CA GLY A 487 5.12 15.50 3.95
C GLY A 487 6.32 14.91 3.19
N HIS A 488 6.38 15.07 1.87
CA HIS A 488 7.30 14.36 0.96
C HIS A 488 8.42 15.27 0.40
N ASN A 489 9.33 14.67 -0.36
CA ASN A 489 10.51 15.32 -0.94
C ASN A 489 10.28 15.67 -2.42
N LEU A 490 9.30 16.53 -2.71
CA LEU A 490 8.79 16.85 -4.07
C LEU A 490 8.50 18.36 -4.23
N VAL A 491 7.88 18.77 -5.35
CA VAL A 491 7.36 20.15 -5.52
C VAL A 491 5.86 20.20 -5.22
N VAL A 492 5.47 21.00 -4.22
CA VAL A 492 4.05 21.31 -3.94
C VAL A 492 3.62 22.50 -4.80
N VAL A 493 2.49 22.39 -5.50
CA VAL A 493 1.92 23.43 -6.37
C VAL A 493 0.76 24.11 -5.65
N ASP A 494 0.73 25.45 -5.66
CA ASP A 494 -0.32 26.29 -5.06
C ASP A 494 -0.71 25.88 -3.63
N ARG A 495 0.29 25.51 -2.83
CA ARG A 495 0.17 25.04 -1.43
C ARG A 495 -0.79 23.85 -1.24
N THR A 496 -1.13 23.15 -2.33
CA THR A 496 -2.21 22.16 -2.40
C THR A 496 -1.66 20.75 -2.59
N ASP A 497 -2.25 19.77 -1.90
CA ASP A 497 -1.92 18.34 -2.11
C ASP A 497 -2.22 17.89 -3.54
N GLN A 498 -1.46 16.89 -3.99
CA GLN A 498 -1.80 16.11 -5.18
C GLN A 498 -3.14 15.37 -5.01
N VAL A 499 -3.75 14.98 -6.13
CA VAL A 499 -4.99 14.21 -6.13
C VAL A 499 -4.77 12.70 -5.99
N GLY A 500 -5.68 12.03 -5.30
CA GLY A 500 -5.80 10.57 -5.30
C GLY A 500 -6.58 10.02 -6.51
N GLY A 501 -6.29 8.77 -6.89
CA GLY A 501 -7.02 7.99 -7.89
C GLY A 501 -6.78 8.39 -9.34
N ASP A 502 -6.25 7.45 -10.15
CA ASP A 502 -5.91 7.68 -11.56
C ASP A 502 -4.91 8.85 -11.69
N SER A 503 -3.85 8.77 -10.89
CA SER A 503 -2.86 9.82 -10.62
C SER A 503 -1.44 9.38 -10.99
N ASP A 504 -1.36 8.25 -11.70
CA ASP A 504 -0.15 7.52 -12.07
C ASP A 504 0.75 8.39 -12.94
N GLY A 505 2.06 8.34 -12.64
CA GLY A 505 3.09 9.01 -13.41
C GLY A 505 3.56 8.17 -14.60
N ASP A 506 4.22 8.87 -15.51
CA ASP A 506 4.59 8.39 -16.84
C ASP A 506 6.11 8.32 -16.95
N LEU A 507 6.67 7.13 -17.24
CA LEU A 507 8.11 6.95 -17.35
C LEU A 507 8.62 7.56 -18.66
N MET A 508 9.49 8.56 -18.57
CA MET A 508 10.03 9.28 -19.74
C MET A 508 11.35 8.70 -20.23
N ALA A 509 12.23 8.27 -19.31
CA ALA A 509 13.48 7.59 -19.64
C ALA A 509 14.01 6.79 -18.44
N TYR A 510 14.69 5.67 -18.69
CA TYR A 510 15.43 4.91 -17.68
C TYR A 510 16.70 4.30 -18.27
N PHE A 511 17.84 4.58 -17.63
CA PHE A 511 19.15 4.02 -17.98
C PHE A 511 19.78 3.45 -16.69
N PRO A 512 19.72 2.12 -16.46
CA PRO A 512 20.11 1.51 -15.18
C PRO A 512 21.60 1.63 -14.87
N ASP A 513 22.46 1.50 -15.89
CA ASP A 513 23.90 1.76 -15.86
C ASP A 513 24.36 2.08 -17.30
N THR A 514 25.06 3.18 -17.48
CA THR A 514 25.82 3.52 -18.69
C THR A 514 27.24 3.90 -18.27
N SER A 515 28.12 2.90 -18.16
CA SER A 515 29.52 3.08 -17.73
C SER A 515 29.65 3.85 -16.40
N GLY A 516 28.88 3.43 -15.41
CA GLY A 516 28.86 3.96 -14.04
C GLY A 516 27.83 5.07 -13.79
N VAL A 517 27.31 5.73 -14.81
CA VAL A 517 26.27 6.77 -14.68
C VAL A 517 24.89 6.14 -14.88
N SER A 518 23.93 6.44 -14.01
CA SER A 518 22.54 5.98 -14.14
C SER A 518 21.55 7.14 -14.09
N VAL A 519 20.44 7.00 -14.80
CA VAL A 519 19.49 8.10 -15.10
C VAL A 519 18.05 7.60 -15.04
N VAL A 520 17.15 8.40 -14.47
CA VAL A 520 15.69 8.23 -14.63
C VAL A 520 14.99 9.58 -14.79
N GLU A 521 14.04 9.65 -15.70
CA GLU A 521 13.11 10.78 -15.83
C GLU A 521 11.67 10.26 -15.80
N ALA A 522 10.82 10.88 -14.99
CA ALA A 522 9.38 10.59 -14.95
C ALA A 522 8.56 11.89 -14.89
N ASP A 523 7.36 11.84 -15.48
CA ASP A 523 6.35 12.89 -15.41
C ASP A 523 5.23 12.48 -14.44
N GLY A 524 4.66 13.43 -13.73
CA GLY A 524 3.62 13.20 -12.72
C GLY A 524 2.43 14.15 -12.87
N ILE A 525 2.23 14.77 -14.05
CA ILE A 525 1.20 15.80 -14.26
C ILE A 525 -0.22 15.37 -13.86
N ASN A 526 -0.54 14.08 -13.98
CA ASN A 526 -1.83 13.49 -13.58
C ASN A 526 -2.13 13.68 -12.07
N ALA A 527 -1.09 13.76 -11.23
CA ALA A 527 -1.21 14.02 -9.81
C ALA A 527 -1.62 15.46 -9.47
N TYR A 528 -1.52 16.40 -10.42
CA TYR A 528 -1.96 17.79 -10.29
C TYR A 528 -3.11 18.19 -11.23
N LYS A 529 -3.96 17.24 -11.64
CA LYS A 529 -5.17 17.49 -12.47
C LYS A 529 -6.27 18.33 -11.78
N ASN A 530 -6.05 18.76 -10.54
CA ASN A 530 -6.82 19.77 -9.80
C ASN A 530 -6.40 21.23 -10.12
N ILE A 531 -5.22 21.46 -10.72
CA ILE A 531 -4.70 22.79 -11.06
C ILE A 531 -5.01 23.11 -12.53
N GLU A 532 -5.77 24.19 -12.78
CA GLU A 532 -6.08 24.64 -14.15
C GLU A 532 -4.81 25.21 -14.82
N GLY A 533 -4.54 24.77 -16.06
CA GLY A 533 -3.38 25.23 -16.82
C GLY A 533 -2.05 24.58 -16.43
N MET A 534 -2.07 23.45 -15.72
CA MET A 534 -0.89 22.60 -15.54
C MET A 534 -0.42 22.05 -16.90
N ASP A 535 0.86 22.25 -17.22
CA ASP A 535 1.48 21.90 -18.51
C ASP A 535 2.70 20.96 -18.35
N GLN A 536 3.35 20.98 -17.19
CA GLN A 536 4.57 20.21 -16.92
C GLN A 536 4.73 19.94 -15.42
N TYR A 537 4.96 18.70 -15.02
CA TYR A 537 5.39 18.31 -13.67
C TYR A 537 6.33 17.12 -13.79
N ARG A 538 7.64 17.37 -13.93
CA ARG A 538 8.61 16.35 -14.38
C ARG A 538 9.90 16.41 -13.60
N ARG A 539 10.43 15.24 -13.23
CA ARG A 539 11.68 15.12 -12.46
C ARG A 539 12.67 14.20 -13.15
N LEU A 540 13.90 14.68 -13.28
CA LEU A 540 15.06 13.97 -13.79
C LEU A 540 16.07 13.77 -12.65
N LEU A 541 16.44 12.52 -12.39
CA LEU A 541 17.53 12.15 -11.49
C LEU A 541 18.71 11.59 -12.30
N VAL A 542 19.93 12.02 -11.98
CA VAL A 542 21.18 11.50 -12.58
C VAL A 542 22.17 11.21 -11.46
N MET A 543 22.56 9.95 -11.28
CA MET A 543 23.59 9.54 -10.32
C MET A 543 24.95 9.44 -11.02
N VAL A 544 25.95 10.17 -10.52
CA VAL A 544 27.29 10.25 -11.14
C VAL A 544 28.37 9.82 -10.13
N PRO A 545 29.16 8.77 -10.43
CA PRO A 545 30.21 8.29 -9.54
C PRO A 545 31.44 9.20 -9.58
N VAL A 546 31.93 9.63 -8.42
CA VAL A 546 33.17 10.42 -8.28
C VAL A 546 34.34 9.49 -7.91
N SER A 547 34.08 8.49 -7.06
CA SER A 547 35.04 7.45 -6.65
C SER A 547 34.32 6.09 -6.59
N ASP A 548 35.02 5.02 -6.19
CA ASP A 548 34.37 3.74 -5.83
C ASP A 548 33.37 3.95 -4.68
N ALA A 549 33.73 4.76 -3.69
CA ALA A 549 32.95 5.04 -2.48
C ALA A 549 31.84 6.09 -2.68
N ASP A 550 32.04 7.04 -3.60
CA ASP A 550 31.30 8.31 -3.58
C ASP A 550 30.64 8.62 -4.93
N ALA A 551 29.45 9.19 -4.86
CA ALA A 551 28.69 9.69 -5.98
C ALA A 551 27.77 10.82 -5.51
N TYR A 552 27.47 11.74 -6.42
CA TYR A 552 26.41 12.72 -6.21
C TYR A 552 25.17 12.35 -7.02
N LEU A 553 24.03 12.86 -6.58
CA LEU A 553 22.77 12.83 -7.35
C LEU A 553 22.47 14.25 -7.81
N LEU A 554 22.38 14.46 -9.13
CA LEU A 554 21.78 15.66 -9.70
C LEU A 554 20.26 15.44 -9.79
N ASP A 555 19.50 16.37 -9.23
CA ASP A 555 18.04 16.44 -9.30
C ASP A 555 17.63 17.68 -10.10
N VAL A 556 16.80 17.49 -11.12
CA VAL A 556 16.23 18.58 -11.93
C VAL A 556 14.72 18.41 -11.99
N PHE A 557 13.99 19.29 -11.30
CA PHE A 557 12.52 19.29 -11.25
C PHE A 557 11.99 20.47 -12.07
N ARG A 558 11.28 20.18 -13.16
CA ARG A 558 10.66 21.15 -14.07
C ARG A 558 9.16 21.20 -13.83
N VAL A 559 8.63 22.40 -13.59
CA VAL A 559 7.20 22.61 -13.30
C VAL A 559 6.66 23.81 -14.07
N ARG A 560 5.50 23.65 -14.73
CA ARG A 560 4.76 24.72 -15.38
C ARG A 560 3.27 24.62 -15.09
N GLY A 561 2.71 25.67 -14.48
CA GLY A 561 1.35 25.75 -13.97
C GLY A 561 1.29 26.68 -12.76
N GLY A 562 0.13 26.77 -12.09
CA GLY A 562 -0.01 27.44 -10.78
C GLY A 562 0.54 28.87 -10.67
N GLN A 563 0.78 29.28 -9.43
CA GLN A 563 1.32 30.58 -8.99
C GLN A 563 2.43 30.44 -7.95
N ILE A 564 2.43 29.35 -7.16
CA ILE A 564 3.43 29.03 -6.13
C ILE A 564 3.98 27.63 -6.41
N HIS A 565 5.30 27.49 -6.42
CA HIS A 565 5.99 26.20 -6.42
C HIS A 565 6.92 26.12 -5.20
N ASP A 566 6.67 25.16 -4.31
CA ASP A 566 7.50 24.85 -3.15
C ASP A 566 8.24 23.53 -3.37
N TRP A 567 9.52 23.56 -3.78
CA TRP A 567 10.38 22.37 -3.77
C TRP A 567 10.83 22.08 -2.34
N THR A 568 10.68 20.85 -1.86
CA THR A 568 10.87 20.54 -0.43
C THR A 568 11.71 19.29 -0.16
N LEU A 569 12.41 19.27 0.98
CA LEU A 569 13.13 18.10 1.52
C LEU A 569 12.94 17.96 3.03
N ASN A 570 12.80 16.72 3.49
CA ASN A 570 12.96 16.28 4.87
C ASN A 570 14.44 15.98 5.18
N GLY A 571 14.86 16.17 6.44
CA GLY A 571 16.02 15.46 7.00
C GLY A 571 15.66 14.04 7.47
N ASP A 572 16.62 13.33 8.08
CA ASP A 572 16.43 11.94 8.53
C ASP A 572 15.26 11.81 9.54
N ALA A 573 14.43 10.78 9.34
CA ALA A 573 13.19 10.56 10.08
C ALA A 573 13.35 9.55 11.23
N ASP A 574 14.51 8.88 11.34
CA ASP A 574 14.85 7.86 12.34
C ASP A 574 15.93 8.33 13.33
N GLU A 575 16.86 9.18 12.90
CA GLU A 575 17.93 9.78 13.72
C GLU A 575 17.77 11.31 13.80
N ASP A 576 18.13 11.93 14.93
CA ASP A 576 18.09 13.39 15.04
C ASP A 576 19.17 14.04 14.15
N SER A 577 18.78 15.06 13.39
CA SER A 577 19.64 15.80 12.46
C SER A 577 19.37 17.29 12.53
N ILE A 578 20.39 18.11 12.23
CA ILE A 578 20.30 19.56 12.13
C ILE A 578 20.42 20.00 10.68
N GLY A 579 19.50 20.86 10.24
CA GLY A 579 19.60 21.61 9.00
C GLY A 579 20.32 22.94 9.21
N GLN A 580 21.32 23.24 8.38
CA GLN A 580 22.01 24.51 8.37
C GLN A 580 22.18 25.03 6.93
N ALA A 581 21.55 26.16 6.62
CA ALA A 581 21.76 26.85 5.35
C ALA A 581 23.08 27.66 5.34
N SER A 582 23.66 27.86 4.16
CA SER A 582 24.78 28.78 3.93
C SER A 582 24.38 30.26 3.92
N LEU A 583 23.08 30.54 4.00
CA LEU A 583 22.48 31.88 3.99
C LEU A 583 22.16 32.35 5.43
N PRO A 584 22.24 33.66 5.71
CA PRO A 584 21.80 34.22 6.98
C PRO A 584 20.27 34.28 7.05
N LEU A 585 19.64 33.17 7.44
CA LEU A 585 18.19 33.08 7.65
C LEU A 585 17.72 34.01 8.78
N GLN A 586 16.47 34.49 8.68
CA GLN A 586 15.88 35.47 9.59
C GLN A 586 14.46 35.09 10.00
N GLY A 587 14.02 35.62 11.15
CA GLY A 587 12.72 35.31 11.75
C GLY A 587 12.70 34.01 12.55
N ASN A 588 11.55 33.74 13.16
CA ASN A 588 11.17 32.46 13.75
C ASN A 588 9.64 32.39 13.75
N ARG A 589 9.05 31.97 12.63
CA ARG A 589 7.59 31.77 12.53
C ARG A 589 7.23 30.51 13.30
N GLU A 590 6.10 30.55 14.02
CA GLU A 590 5.56 29.36 14.68
C GLU A 590 5.17 28.28 13.65
N TRP A 591 4.79 28.69 12.44
CA TRP A 591 4.42 27.82 11.33
C TRP A 591 4.53 28.48 9.94
N MET A 592 4.40 27.68 8.87
CA MET A 592 4.41 28.15 7.47
C MET A 592 3.02 28.58 6.93
N LEU A 593 2.00 28.66 7.80
CA LEU A 593 0.67 29.17 7.41
C LEU A 593 0.70 30.65 6.96
N GLU A 594 -0.18 31.01 6.04
CA GLU A 594 -0.36 32.37 5.49
C GLU A 594 -1.62 33.09 6.06
N GLU A 595 -1.84 34.35 5.68
CA GLU A 595 -2.95 35.15 6.23
C GLU A 595 -4.30 34.62 5.75
N GLY A 596 -5.10 34.10 6.69
CA GLY A 596 -6.41 33.48 6.42
C GLY A 596 -6.41 31.96 6.45
N GLU A 597 -5.24 31.32 6.59
CA GLU A 597 -5.15 29.88 6.91
C GLU A 597 -5.20 29.68 8.43
N GLU A 598 -5.94 28.66 8.89
CA GLU A 598 -6.11 28.34 10.31
C GLU A 598 -5.40 27.02 10.68
N TRP A 599 -4.90 26.92 11.91
CA TRP A 599 -4.34 25.68 12.47
C TRP A 599 -5.39 24.94 13.29
N GLU A 600 -5.74 23.73 12.86
CA GLU A 600 -6.48 22.77 13.67
C GLU A 600 -5.53 21.65 14.12
N GLU A 601 -5.45 21.45 15.44
CA GLU A 601 -4.54 20.48 16.07
C GLU A 601 -5.16 19.07 16.00
N PRO A 602 -4.57 18.10 15.27
CA PRO A 602 -5.21 16.82 15.03
C PRO A 602 -5.24 15.94 16.28
N THR A 603 -6.34 15.20 16.43
CA THR A 603 -6.62 14.33 17.57
C THR A 603 -6.88 12.87 17.18
N MET A 604 -6.96 12.57 15.87
CA MET A 604 -7.25 11.27 15.26
C MET A 604 -6.48 11.07 13.94
N GLU A 605 -6.25 9.81 13.56
CA GLU A 605 -5.71 9.36 12.26
C GLU A 605 -6.56 9.85 11.08
N GLY A 606 -7.87 9.99 11.31
CA GLY A 606 -8.85 10.47 10.34
C GLY A 606 -8.90 11.99 10.11
N ASP A 607 -8.25 12.80 10.95
CA ASP A 607 -8.37 14.27 10.90
C ASP A 607 -7.69 14.88 9.67
N ARG A 608 -8.09 16.10 9.31
CA ARG A 608 -7.54 16.90 8.20
C ARG A 608 -7.29 18.32 8.70
N PHE A 609 -6.16 18.90 8.32
CA PHE A 609 -5.64 20.18 8.81
C PHE A 609 -4.75 20.81 7.73
N HIS A 610 -4.38 22.08 7.83
CA HIS A 610 -3.50 22.68 6.81
C HIS A 610 -2.04 22.21 6.99
N ALA A 611 -1.49 21.45 6.04
CA ALA A 611 -0.20 20.76 6.21
C ALA A 611 0.98 21.69 6.53
N TYR A 612 0.99 22.92 5.98
CA TYR A 612 1.97 23.98 6.28
C TYR A 612 1.99 24.41 7.77
N GLY A 613 1.00 24.01 8.55
CA GLY A 613 0.98 24.19 10.00
C GLY A 613 1.92 23.24 10.74
N MET A 614 2.20 22.03 10.21
CA MET A 614 3.07 21.05 10.86
C MET A 614 4.55 21.43 10.88
N VAL A 615 4.98 22.31 9.95
CA VAL A 615 6.38 22.76 9.88
C VAL A 615 6.55 23.98 10.79
N ARG A 616 7.23 23.80 11.92
CA ARG A 616 7.39 24.79 13.00
C ARG A 616 8.79 25.42 13.04
N ASP A 617 8.93 26.47 13.86
CA ASP A 617 10.17 27.20 14.17
C ASP A 617 10.98 27.59 12.92
N VAL A 618 10.32 28.35 12.04
CA VAL A 618 10.77 28.56 10.66
C VAL A 618 11.51 29.87 10.52
N ALA A 619 12.74 29.81 10.01
CA ALA A 619 13.51 30.96 9.55
C ALA A 619 13.56 31.00 8.02
N GLN A 620 13.59 32.20 7.44
CA GLN A 620 13.52 32.44 6.00
C GLN A 620 14.58 33.43 5.48
N ALA A 621 14.94 33.33 4.21
CA ALA A 621 15.75 34.33 3.49
C ALA A 621 15.38 34.38 2.00
N GLU A 622 15.55 35.53 1.37
CA GLU A 622 15.50 35.69 -0.09
C GLU A 622 16.91 35.59 -0.67
N THR A 623 17.08 34.92 -1.82
CA THR A 623 18.35 34.92 -2.58
C THR A 623 18.09 34.83 -4.09
N GLY A 624 18.92 35.52 -4.87
CA GLY A 624 19.01 35.35 -6.33
C GLY A 624 20.35 34.74 -6.77
N GLY A 625 21.00 34.01 -5.86
CA GLY A 625 22.25 33.29 -6.11
C GLY A 625 22.28 31.96 -5.36
N ASP A 626 23.15 31.07 -5.82
CA ASP A 626 23.29 29.69 -5.35
C ASP A 626 23.60 29.60 -3.85
N PHE A 627 23.15 28.52 -3.23
CA PHE A 627 23.35 28.26 -1.79
C PHE A 627 23.47 26.75 -1.51
N HIS A 628 23.74 26.38 -0.27
CA HIS A 628 23.62 24.99 0.17
C HIS A 628 22.96 24.87 1.54
N VAL A 629 22.39 23.69 1.81
CA VAL A 629 21.91 23.28 3.13
C VAL A 629 22.62 21.98 3.51
N ASP A 630 23.22 21.95 4.69
CA ASP A 630 23.74 20.73 5.31
C ASP A 630 22.65 20.13 6.21
N PHE A 631 22.24 18.88 5.97
CA PHE A 631 21.57 18.05 6.98
C PHE A 631 22.65 17.16 7.62
N THR A 632 22.92 17.36 8.91
CA THR A 632 24.04 16.73 9.62
C THR A 632 23.53 16.01 10.86
N TYR A 633 23.99 14.78 11.12
CA TYR A 633 23.50 13.97 12.23
C TYR A 633 23.92 14.55 13.60
N GLU A 634 23.06 14.42 14.61
CA GLU A 634 23.33 14.98 15.94
C GLU A 634 24.48 14.26 16.67
N GLU A 635 24.46 12.93 16.63
CA GLU A 635 25.45 12.06 17.29
C GLU A 635 26.76 11.90 16.48
N ASP A 636 26.70 12.10 15.17
CA ASP A 636 27.81 11.93 14.23
C ASP A 636 27.93 13.14 13.30
N ARG A 637 28.65 14.17 13.76
CA ARG A 637 28.73 15.48 13.10
C ARG A 637 29.56 15.50 11.82
N ASP A 638 30.29 14.42 11.55
CA ASP A 638 31.11 14.27 10.35
C ASP A 638 30.39 13.42 9.27
N LYS A 639 29.14 12.97 9.55
CA LYS A 639 28.22 12.29 8.62
C LYS A 639 27.04 13.20 8.28
N GLY A 640 26.55 13.14 7.05
CA GLY A 640 25.36 13.87 6.64
C GLY A 640 25.14 13.91 5.13
N ILE A 641 24.27 14.82 4.70
CA ILE A 641 24.07 15.16 3.31
C ILE A 641 24.13 16.67 3.13
N ARG A 642 24.86 17.11 2.11
CA ARG A 642 24.87 18.49 1.64
C ARG A 642 24.02 18.58 0.38
N VAL A 643 23.14 19.57 0.35
CA VAL A 643 22.26 19.86 -0.78
C VAL A 643 22.67 21.22 -1.34
N HIS A 644 23.31 21.23 -2.50
CA HIS A 644 23.64 22.46 -3.24
C HIS A 644 22.45 22.83 -4.12
N MET A 645 21.94 24.05 -3.99
CA MET A 645 20.81 24.58 -4.78
C MET A 645 21.31 25.64 -5.76
N LEU A 646 20.98 25.45 -7.04
CA LEU A 646 21.35 26.36 -8.12
C LEU A 646 20.14 27.16 -8.60
N ASN A 647 20.23 28.48 -8.47
CA ASN A 647 19.10 29.38 -8.68
C ASN A 647 19.23 30.12 -10.03
N ALA A 648 18.26 29.91 -10.93
CA ALA A 648 18.13 30.74 -12.13
C ALA A 648 17.51 32.11 -11.82
N ASP A 649 16.58 32.12 -10.87
CA ASP A 649 15.72 33.25 -10.49
C ASP A 649 15.80 33.52 -8.98
N PRO A 650 15.28 34.66 -8.49
CA PRO A 650 15.13 34.90 -7.06
C PRO A 650 14.16 33.92 -6.38
N VAL A 651 14.61 33.31 -5.29
CA VAL A 651 13.86 32.31 -4.52
C VAL A 651 13.72 32.75 -3.06
N GLU A 652 12.66 32.30 -2.39
CA GLU A 652 12.61 32.30 -0.93
C GLU A 652 13.08 30.93 -0.41
N VAL A 653 14.02 30.93 0.54
CA VAL A 653 14.52 29.73 1.22
C VAL A 653 13.95 29.71 2.62
N TRP A 654 13.21 28.67 2.96
CA TRP A 654 12.56 28.49 4.27
C TRP A 654 13.10 27.22 4.94
N LEU A 655 13.57 27.33 6.18
CA LEU A 655 14.09 26.20 6.94
C LEU A 655 13.46 26.18 8.33
N GLY A 656 12.83 25.07 8.68
CA GLY A 656 12.22 24.82 9.98
C GLY A 656 12.32 23.35 10.35
N ARG A 657 11.36 22.86 11.15
CA ARG A 657 11.29 21.45 11.56
C ARG A 657 9.88 20.87 11.45
N SER A 658 9.78 19.60 11.08
CA SER A 658 8.54 18.83 11.00
C SER A 658 8.57 17.61 11.94
N PRO A 659 7.43 16.98 12.27
CA PRO A 659 7.39 15.82 13.17
C PRO A 659 8.11 14.60 12.59
N SER A 660 9.01 14.00 13.38
CA SER A 660 9.70 12.74 13.05
C SER A 660 8.85 11.55 13.50
N VAL A 661 7.79 11.28 12.71
CA VAL A 661 6.66 10.42 13.10
C VAL A 661 7.08 8.97 13.40
N ARG A 662 8.06 8.42 12.68
CA ARG A 662 8.53 7.02 12.83
C ARG A 662 8.83 6.67 14.30
N ARG A 663 9.41 7.62 15.05
CA ARG A 663 9.83 7.46 16.45
C ARG A 663 8.68 7.50 17.48
N MET A 664 7.46 7.90 17.09
CA MET A 664 6.28 7.82 17.96
C MET A 664 5.93 6.35 18.31
N GLY A 665 6.21 5.42 17.40
CA GLY A 665 5.97 3.98 17.54
C GLY A 665 5.04 3.42 16.46
N VAL A 666 5.23 2.14 16.10
CA VAL A 666 4.57 1.49 14.97
C VAL A 666 3.34 0.69 15.40
N GLY A 667 2.24 0.80 14.64
CA GLY A 667 1.01 0.05 14.87
C GLY A 667 0.46 0.22 16.29
N THR A 668 0.04 -0.88 16.95
CA THR A 668 -0.43 -0.84 18.36
C THR A 668 0.64 -0.48 19.39
N ALA A 669 1.91 -0.26 19.00
CA ALA A 669 2.96 0.27 19.87
C ALA A 669 3.16 1.79 19.72
N GLY A 670 2.44 2.45 18.81
CA GLY A 670 2.34 3.90 18.73
C GLY A 670 1.69 4.53 19.97
N ASP A 671 2.00 5.80 20.22
CA ASP A 671 1.47 6.56 21.33
C ASP A 671 1.30 8.04 20.93
N MET A 672 0.05 8.45 20.67
CA MET A 672 -0.33 9.78 20.19
C MET A 672 0.11 10.91 21.12
N ARG A 673 0.44 10.61 22.37
CA ARG A 673 0.99 11.56 23.35
C ARG A 673 2.40 12.06 23.00
N LYS A 674 3.11 11.36 22.11
CA LYS A 674 4.48 11.69 21.68
C LYS A 674 4.54 12.55 20.41
N ALA A 675 3.41 13.09 19.95
CA ALA A 675 3.25 13.83 18.70
C ALA A 675 4.36 14.83 18.37
N TYR A 676 4.90 15.49 19.41
CA TYR A 676 5.89 16.54 19.31
C TYR A 676 7.16 16.28 20.14
N ASP A 677 7.39 15.02 20.53
CA ASP A 677 8.63 14.59 21.21
C ASP A 677 9.82 14.51 20.22
N PHE A 678 9.54 14.28 18.93
CA PHE A 678 10.54 14.00 17.89
C PHE A 678 10.37 14.90 16.67
N TRP A 679 11.48 15.45 16.18
CA TRP A 679 11.52 16.43 15.10
C TRP A 679 12.62 16.09 14.09
N MET A 680 12.45 16.53 12.86
CA MET A 680 13.45 16.49 11.79
C MET A 680 13.48 17.83 11.04
N PRO A 681 14.61 18.23 10.41
CA PRO A 681 14.66 19.40 9.55
C PRO A 681 13.67 19.33 8.39
N LYS A 682 13.11 20.48 8.00
CA LYS A 682 12.32 20.62 6.77
C LYS A 682 12.78 21.87 6.00
N LEU A 683 13.25 21.66 4.77
CA LEU A 683 13.64 22.70 3.82
C LEU A 683 12.52 22.88 2.80
N LEU A 684 12.13 24.13 2.53
CA LEU A 684 11.35 24.56 1.37
C LEU A 684 12.15 25.60 0.57
N VAL A 685 12.05 25.54 -0.76
CA VAL A 685 12.57 26.53 -1.70
C VAL A 685 11.41 26.95 -2.59
N ARG A 686 11.00 28.21 -2.47
CA ARG A 686 9.78 28.75 -3.08
C ARG A 686 10.08 29.64 -4.26
N HIS A 687 9.36 29.41 -5.36
CA HIS A 687 9.08 30.41 -6.39
C HIS A 687 7.61 30.86 -6.26
N GLN A 688 7.34 32.16 -6.47
CA GLN A 688 5.98 32.70 -6.47
C GLN A 688 5.83 33.83 -7.50
N SER A 689 4.80 33.73 -8.36
CA SER A 689 4.50 34.72 -9.41
C SER A 689 3.03 34.63 -9.85
N ALA A 690 2.67 35.37 -10.91
CA ALA A 690 1.37 35.23 -11.58
C ALA A 690 1.32 33.97 -12.48
N ALA A 691 0.15 33.38 -12.63
CA ALA A 691 -0.04 32.16 -13.42
C ALA A 691 0.07 32.37 -14.95
N PRO A 692 0.55 31.36 -15.71
CA PRO A 692 1.21 30.16 -15.22
C PRO A 692 2.66 30.46 -14.81
N LEU A 693 3.06 30.02 -13.60
CA LEU A 693 4.46 30.04 -13.19
C LEU A 693 5.22 28.93 -13.96
N HIS A 694 6.48 29.18 -14.30
CA HIS A 694 7.43 28.16 -14.75
C HIS A 694 8.61 28.15 -13.78
N SER A 695 9.20 26.98 -13.52
CA SER A 695 10.29 26.82 -12.55
C SER A 695 11.11 25.58 -12.86
N VAL A 696 12.44 25.71 -12.75
CA VAL A 696 13.37 24.58 -12.89
C VAL A 696 14.29 24.52 -11.68
N PHE A 697 13.85 23.79 -10.66
CA PHE A 697 14.66 23.54 -9.47
C PHE A 697 15.81 22.62 -9.84
N THR A 698 17.04 23.02 -9.52
CA THR A 698 18.26 22.26 -9.83
C THR A 698 19.05 22.06 -8.53
N ALA A 699 19.17 20.82 -8.08
CA ALA A 699 19.86 20.46 -6.84
C ALA A 699 20.96 19.42 -7.08
N VAL A 700 22.05 19.51 -6.31
CA VAL A 700 23.09 18.46 -6.26
C VAL A 700 23.18 17.95 -4.83
N HIS A 701 22.88 16.66 -4.66
CA HIS A 701 22.90 15.97 -3.39
C HIS A 701 24.24 15.26 -3.20
N GLU A 702 24.95 15.64 -2.14
CA GLU A 702 26.28 15.17 -1.76
C GLU A 702 26.20 14.45 -0.40
N PRO A 703 25.95 13.13 -0.37
CA PRO A 703 25.97 12.35 0.87
C PRO A 703 27.42 12.08 1.30
N TYR A 704 27.79 12.45 2.53
CA TYR A 704 29.15 12.39 3.04
C TYR A 704 29.28 11.64 4.37
N ALA A 705 30.45 11.08 4.59
CA ALA A 705 30.92 10.54 5.88
C ALA A 705 32.42 10.84 6.00
N GLU A 706 32.85 11.39 7.13
CA GLU A 706 34.16 12.00 7.39
C GLU A 706 34.52 13.23 6.52
N GLN A 707 34.30 13.17 5.20
CA GLN A 707 34.74 14.21 4.25
C GLN A 707 33.70 14.47 3.14
N ARG A 708 33.52 15.76 2.84
CA ARG A 708 32.83 16.26 1.64
C ARG A 708 33.79 16.21 0.45
N PHE A 709 33.27 15.96 -0.75
CA PHE A 709 34.06 15.70 -1.96
C PHE A 709 33.77 16.68 -3.11
N ILE A 710 32.73 17.51 -3.00
CA ILE A 710 32.45 18.59 -3.97
C ILE A 710 33.03 19.91 -3.45
N ASP A 711 34.02 20.45 -4.16
CA ASP A 711 34.60 21.77 -3.88
C ASP A 711 33.66 22.91 -4.28
N ARG A 712 32.94 22.74 -5.41
CA ARG A 712 32.16 23.79 -6.06
C ARG A 712 31.13 23.24 -7.05
N VAL A 713 29.91 23.76 -6.97
CA VAL A 713 28.85 23.60 -7.98
C VAL A 713 28.51 24.98 -8.56
N GLU A 714 28.25 25.07 -9.87
CA GLU A 714 27.87 26.31 -10.56
C GLU A 714 26.87 26.02 -11.69
N ARG A 715 25.96 26.96 -11.99
CA ARG A 715 25.20 26.98 -13.26
C ARG A 715 26.09 27.52 -14.40
N ILE A 716 25.86 27.06 -15.63
CA ILE A 716 26.53 27.53 -16.86
C ILE A 716 25.49 28.04 -17.85
N ASP A 717 25.76 29.15 -18.54
CA ASP A 717 24.94 29.63 -19.65
C ASP A 717 25.09 28.74 -20.90
N LEU A 718 23.97 28.50 -21.58
CA LEU A 718 23.89 27.84 -22.88
C LEU A 718 23.52 28.85 -23.97
N THR A 719 24.07 28.68 -25.17
CA THR A 719 23.68 29.41 -26.38
C THR A 719 23.23 28.41 -27.46
N PRO A 720 21.97 28.47 -27.96
CA PRO A 720 20.89 29.31 -27.49
C PRO A 720 20.44 28.95 -26.07
N ALA A 721 20.01 29.96 -25.32
CA ALA A 721 19.34 29.80 -24.03
C ALA A 721 17.91 29.26 -24.22
N ASP A 722 17.38 28.64 -23.18
CA ASP A 722 16.06 28.01 -23.12
C ASP A 722 15.72 27.78 -21.65
N ASP A 723 14.47 28.01 -21.29
CA ASP A 723 14.05 28.07 -19.88
C ASP A 723 14.01 26.67 -19.23
N ASP A 724 13.79 25.61 -20.02
CA ASP A 724 13.85 24.21 -19.56
C ASP A 724 15.26 23.60 -19.65
N ALA A 725 16.23 24.32 -20.24
CA ALA A 725 17.62 23.86 -20.35
C ALA A 725 18.46 24.22 -19.12
N VAL A 726 19.20 23.23 -18.63
CA VAL A 726 20.06 23.31 -17.44
C VAL A 726 21.46 22.85 -17.83
N ALA A 727 22.47 23.69 -17.59
CA ALA A 727 23.85 23.26 -17.60
C ALA A 727 24.51 23.57 -16.25
N VAL A 728 25.26 22.60 -15.73
CA VAL A 728 25.91 22.68 -14.42
C VAL A 728 27.36 22.21 -14.48
N ARG A 729 28.20 22.83 -13.65
CA ARG A 729 29.60 22.44 -13.42
C ARG A 729 29.74 21.94 -11.99
N ILE A 730 30.32 20.76 -11.81
CA ILE A 730 30.59 20.15 -10.50
C ILE A 730 32.08 19.86 -10.44
N THR A 731 32.76 20.42 -9.44
CA THR A 731 34.22 20.27 -9.23
C THR A 731 34.48 19.40 -8.01
N CYS A 732 35.23 18.31 -8.21
CA CYS A 732 35.64 17.37 -7.18
C CYS A 732 37.17 17.17 -7.26
N GLY A 733 37.93 17.97 -6.51
CA GLY A 733 39.38 18.01 -6.56
C GLY A 733 39.91 18.51 -7.90
N ASN A 734 40.56 17.62 -8.66
CA ASN A 734 41.03 17.90 -10.03
C ASN A 734 40.08 17.35 -11.12
N THR A 735 38.94 16.77 -10.73
CA THR A 735 37.87 16.34 -11.63
C THR A 735 36.83 17.45 -11.79
N VAL A 736 36.41 17.72 -13.01
CA VAL A 736 35.33 18.66 -13.34
C VAL A 736 34.33 17.94 -14.24
N ASP A 737 33.11 17.79 -13.75
CA ASP A 737 31.97 17.31 -14.54
C ASP A 737 31.18 18.52 -15.05
N THR A 738 30.92 18.57 -16.35
CA THR A 738 29.95 19.50 -16.95
C THR A 738 28.78 18.69 -17.50
N ILE A 739 27.59 18.91 -16.93
CA ILE A 739 26.34 18.24 -17.32
C ILE A 739 25.45 19.25 -18.05
N ILE A 740 24.79 18.81 -19.13
CA ILE A 740 23.82 19.58 -19.91
C ILE A 740 22.55 18.75 -20.04
N SER A 741 21.43 19.23 -19.51
CA SER A 741 20.09 18.63 -19.61
C SER A 741 19.13 19.58 -20.32
N THR A 742 18.29 19.07 -21.21
CA THR A 742 17.33 19.85 -22.00
C THR A 742 15.95 19.19 -21.96
N GLN A 743 14.97 19.79 -22.64
CA GLN A 743 13.73 19.12 -23.07
C GLN A 743 13.60 19.16 -24.61
N ASP A 744 14.73 19.18 -25.31
CA ASP A 744 14.78 19.18 -26.78
C ASP A 744 14.27 17.86 -27.37
N ALA A 745 13.91 17.90 -28.65
CA ALA A 745 13.52 16.73 -29.46
C ALA A 745 14.19 16.79 -30.84
N PRO A 746 14.26 15.66 -31.58
CA PRO A 746 14.83 15.63 -32.93
C PRO A 746 14.09 16.57 -33.91
N PRO A 747 14.81 17.30 -34.81
CA PRO A 747 16.26 17.46 -34.86
C PRO A 747 16.77 18.43 -33.78
N TYR A 748 17.64 17.95 -32.89
CA TYR A 748 18.07 18.71 -31.72
C TYR A 748 18.84 20.00 -32.09
N PRO A 749 18.56 21.14 -31.41
CA PRO A 749 19.35 22.36 -31.57
C PRO A 749 20.78 22.16 -31.04
N GLU A 750 21.77 22.81 -31.67
CA GLU A 750 23.14 22.86 -31.13
C GLU A 750 23.21 23.88 -29.99
N ARG A 751 23.34 23.39 -28.77
CA ARG A 751 23.56 24.19 -27.56
C ARG A 751 25.03 24.20 -27.20
N VAL A 752 25.57 25.39 -26.94
CA VAL A 752 27.01 25.59 -26.70
C VAL A 752 27.22 26.33 -25.38
N THR A 753 28.12 25.84 -24.52
CA THR A 753 28.54 26.53 -23.28
C THR A 753 29.42 27.75 -23.58
N SER A 754 29.57 28.66 -22.62
CA SER A 754 30.44 29.83 -22.73
C SER A 754 31.93 29.52 -22.98
N ASP A 755 32.37 28.29 -22.69
CA ASP A 755 33.72 27.77 -22.95
C ASP A 755 33.81 26.77 -24.13
N GLY A 756 32.71 26.57 -24.87
CA GLY A 756 32.73 25.92 -26.19
C GLY A 756 32.40 24.43 -26.23
N ILE A 757 31.81 23.87 -25.18
CA ILE A 757 31.26 22.50 -25.20
C ILE A 757 29.95 22.55 -26.00
N SER A 758 29.87 21.82 -27.11
CA SER A 758 28.69 21.72 -27.99
C SER A 758 27.92 20.42 -27.69
N PHE A 759 26.59 20.51 -27.64
CA PHE A 759 25.69 19.40 -27.37
C PHE A 759 24.41 19.44 -28.23
N ARG A 760 23.91 18.25 -28.61
CA ARG A 760 22.66 18.01 -29.33
C ARG A 760 22.01 16.73 -28.80
N GLY A 761 21.02 16.86 -27.92
CA GLY A 761 20.32 15.75 -27.26
C GLY A 761 19.56 16.19 -26.01
N ARG A 762 19.08 15.23 -25.20
CA ARG A 762 18.34 15.48 -23.94
C ARG A 762 19.22 15.51 -22.69
N LEU A 763 20.26 14.67 -22.61
CA LEU A 763 21.25 14.72 -21.53
C LEU A 763 22.67 14.39 -22.02
N GLY A 764 23.63 15.25 -21.71
CA GLY A 764 25.06 15.08 -22.00
C GLY A 764 25.92 15.35 -20.76
N ILE A 765 26.99 14.57 -20.59
CA ILE A 765 27.95 14.71 -19.49
C ILE A 765 29.37 14.67 -20.03
N LEU A 766 30.19 15.64 -19.65
CA LEU A 766 31.61 15.72 -19.95
C LEU A 766 32.42 15.71 -18.64
N ARG A 767 33.20 14.65 -18.40
CA ARG A 767 34.18 14.59 -17.32
C ARG A 767 35.56 14.97 -17.82
N GLN A 768 36.17 15.95 -17.16
CA GLN A 768 37.54 16.34 -17.36
C GLN A 768 38.38 16.11 -16.08
N VAL A 769 39.59 15.58 -16.23
CA VAL A 769 40.58 15.47 -15.13
C VAL A 769 41.85 16.21 -15.54
N ASP A 770 42.38 17.05 -14.64
CA ASP A 770 43.49 17.98 -14.92
C ASP A 770 43.24 18.86 -16.18
N GLY A 771 41.97 19.19 -16.45
CA GLY A 771 41.55 20.00 -17.59
C GLY A 771 41.62 19.30 -18.96
N LYS A 772 41.56 17.97 -19.00
CA LYS A 772 41.44 17.17 -20.24
C LYS A 772 40.26 16.23 -20.13
N SER A 773 39.53 15.99 -21.22
CA SER A 773 38.47 14.99 -21.21
C SER A 773 39.00 13.60 -20.87
N THR A 774 38.25 12.89 -20.02
CA THR A 774 38.47 11.49 -19.63
C THR A 774 37.17 10.67 -19.64
N GLY A 775 36.01 11.32 -19.66
CA GLY A 775 34.70 10.67 -19.79
C GLY A 775 33.72 11.55 -20.57
N MET A 776 32.90 10.91 -21.41
CA MET A 776 31.76 11.48 -22.10
C MET A 776 30.59 10.52 -21.99
N TRP A 777 29.39 11.03 -21.71
CA TRP A 777 28.13 10.29 -21.75
C TRP A 777 27.09 11.13 -22.49
N MET A 778 26.23 10.47 -23.24
CA MET A 778 25.13 11.08 -23.98
C MET A 778 23.94 10.14 -23.94
N PHE A 779 22.79 10.65 -23.52
CA PHE A 779 21.53 9.93 -23.38
C PHE A 779 20.48 10.67 -24.21
N ASP A 780 19.85 9.94 -25.13
CA ASP A 780 18.99 10.45 -26.19
C ASP A 780 19.58 11.70 -26.89
N GLY A 781 20.60 11.49 -27.72
CA GLY A 781 21.28 12.58 -28.42
C GLY A 781 22.12 12.13 -29.60
N GLU A 782 22.43 13.09 -30.48
CA GLU A 782 23.22 12.87 -31.70
C GLU A 782 24.69 13.30 -31.54
N LYS A 783 25.00 14.26 -30.65
CA LYS A 783 26.35 14.82 -30.52
C LYS A 783 26.66 15.42 -29.15
N LEU A 784 27.86 15.14 -28.63
CA LEU A 784 28.54 15.89 -27.58
C LEU A 784 30.00 16.17 -28.02
N SER A 785 30.51 17.39 -27.84
CA SER A 785 31.82 17.80 -28.36
C SER A 785 32.52 18.84 -27.48
N ALA A 786 33.80 18.60 -27.18
CA ALA A 786 34.74 19.47 -26.47
C ALA A 786 36.16 19.26 -27.05
N ASP A 787 37.17 18.93 -26.23
CA ASP A 787 38.47 18.44 -26.70
C ASP A 787 38.42 16.98 -27.22
N TRP A 788 37.37 16.24 -26.86
CA TRP A 788 36.92 15.00 -27.52
C TRP A 788 35.62 15.25 -28.29
N ALA A 789 35.24 14.35 -29.20
CA ALA A 789 33.93 14.39 -29.85
C ALA A 789 33.30 13.00 -29.87
N MET A 790 32.01 12.94 -29.58
CA MET A 790 31.18 11.75 -29.60
C MET A 790 29.92 12.06 -30.42
N GLU A 791 29.69 11.29 -31.48
CA GLU A 791 28.56 11.44 -32.40
C GLU A 791 27.87 10.08 -32.55
N ALA A 792 26.54 10.08 -32.66
CA ALA A 792 25.72 8.88 -32.84
C ALA A 792 24.80 9.05 -34.04
N ASP A 793 24.65 8.00 -34.86
CA ASP A 793 23.75 8.02 -36.04
C ASP A 793 22.27 8.18 -35.64
N HIS A 794 21.91 7.78 -34.41
CA HIS A 794 20.58 7.89 -33.82
C HIS A 794 20.70 8.22 -32.31
N GLY A 795 19.90 9.17 -31.81
CA GLY A 795 19.70 9.35 -30.36
C GLY A 795 18.66 8.39 -29.78
N GLN A 796 17.65 8.05 -30.57
CA GLN A 796 16.58 7.11 -30.26
C GLN A 796 16.10 6.37 -31.52
N PHE A 797 15.47 5.21 -31.34
CA PHE A 797 14.58 4.63 -32.35
C PHE A 797 13.12 4.92 -31.99
N GLU A 798 12.26 5.08 -33.01
CA GLU A 798 10.83 5.37 -32.86
C GLU A 798 9.99 4.40 -33.69
N GLY A 799 8.74 4.16 -33.28
CA GLY A 799 7.81 3.33 -34.03
C GLY A 799 6.41 3.22 -33.42
N THR A 800 5.63 2.30 -33.95
CA THR A 800 4.28 1.93 -33.46
C THR A 800 4.15 0.43 -33.29
N ILE A 801 3.38 0.00 -32.30
CA ILE A 801 3.10 -1.42 -32.05
C ILE A 801 1.80 -1.80 -32.75
N GLU A 802 1.83 -2.84 -33.59
CA GLU A 802 0.64 -3.35 -34.29
C GLU A 802 -0.13 -4.39 -33.46
N SER A 803 0.61 -5.20 -32.70
CA SER A 803 0.09 -6.25 -31.82
C SER A 803 1.14 -6.67 -30.80
N ALA A 804 0.71 -7.45 -29.81
CA ALA A 804 1.59 -8.10 -28.84
C ALA A 804 1.44 -9.62 -28.87
N MET A 805 2.50 -10.31 -28.46
CA MET A 805 2.56 -11.75 -28.24
C MET A 805 2.88 -11.99 -26.77
N ARG A 806 2.10 -12.83 -26.08
CA ARG A 806 2.22 -13.08 -24.65
C ARG A 806 2.23 -14.59 -24.36
N VAL A 807 3.18 -15.09 -23.58
CA VAL A 807 3.41 -16.53 -23.34
C VAL A 807 2.22 -17.17 -22.62
N ASP A 808 1.67 -16.50 -21.61
CA ASP A 808 0.46 -16.92 -20.87
C ASP A 808 -0.80 -17.03 -21.76
N ASP A 809 -0.88 -16.23 -22.83
CA ASP A 809 -1.96 -16.30 -23.83
C ASP A 809 -1.65 -17.34 -24.95
N GLY A 810 -0.56 -18.10 -24.81
CA GLY A 810 -0.16 -19.21 -25.68
C GLY A 810 0.87 -18.90 -26.75
N ALA A 811 1.54 -17.74 -26.69
CA ALA A 811 2.58 -17.37 -27.65
C ALA A 811 3.94 -18.04 -27.36
N GLU A 812 4.85 -17.96 -28.34
CA GLU A 812 6.23 -18.48 -28.25
C GLU A 812 7.11 -17.64 -27.32
N HIS A 813 6.89 -16.31 -27.29
CA HIS A 813 7.65 -15.30 -26.54
C HIS A 813 6.73 -14.16 -26.10
N ASP A 814 7.14 -13.44 -25.05
CA ASP A 814 6.59 -12.13 -24.68
C ASP A 814 7.25 -11.06 -25.57
N ALA A 815 6.50 -10.43 -26.47
CA ALA A 815 7.06 -9.57 -27.52
C ALA A 815 6.07 -8.56 -28.12
N PHE A 816 6.58 -7.42 -28.59
CA PHE A 816 5.84 -6.46 -29.41
C PHE A 816 6.17 -6.63 -30.91
N VAL A 817 5.16 -6.41 -31.77
CA VAL A 817 5.28 -6.51 -33.24
C VAL A 817 5.24 -5.11 -33.86
N THR A 818 6.18 -4.81 -34.75
CA THR A 818 6.29 -3.48 -35.40
C THR A 818 6.88 -3.54 -36.82
N ASP A 819 6.58 -2.54 -37.66
CA ASP A 819 7.28 -2.27 -38.93
C ASP A 819 8.62 -1.52 -38.74
N ALA A 820 8.90 -0.99 -37.54
CA ALA A 820 10.09 -0.21 -37.27
C ALA A 820 11.38 -1.00 -37.55
N GLN A 821 12.33 -0.36 -38.23
CA GLN A 821 13.59 -0.99 -38.63
C GLN A 821 14.61 -0.89 -37.49
N LEU A 822 14.57 -1.88 -36.59
CA LEU A 822 15.44 -1.99 -35.43
C LEU A 822 16.63 -2.94 -35.69
N PRO A 823 17.78 -2.73 -35.03
CA PRO A 823 18.96 -3.58 -35.20
C PRO A 823 18.72 -5.00 -34.67
N GLU A 824 18.80 -5.99 -35.57
CA GLU A 824 18.58 -7.42 -35.26
C GLU A 824 19.61 -7.99 -34.27
N GLY A 825 19.15 -8.89 -33.39
CA GLY A 825 19.94 -9.54 -32.35
C GLY A 825 19.92 -8.80 -31.01
N GLY A 826 20.97 -9.00 -30.21
CA GLY A 826 21.10 -8.48 -28.84
C GLY A 826 21.70 -7.07 -28.72
N LEU A 827 21.69 -6.25 -29.78
CA LEU A 827 22.25 -4.89 -29.75
C LEU A 827 21.46 -3.91 -28.85
N LEU A 828 20.21 -4.26 -28.52
CA LEU A 828 19.34 -3.51 -27.60
C LEU A 828 19.07 -4.27 -26.28
N HIS A 829 19.86 -5.31 -25.97
CA HIS A 829 19.68 -6.09 -24.74
C HIS A 829 19.87 -5.22 -23.49
N GLY A 830 18.87 -5.21 -22.60
CA GLY A 830 18.86 -4.36 -21.40
C GLY A 830 18.51 -2.89 -21.65
N VAL A 831 18.19 -2.50 -22.90
CA VAL A 831 17.66 -1.18 -23.23
C VAL A 831 16.16 -1.17 -23.00
N TRP A 832 15.65 -0.07 -22.45
CA TRP A 832 14.25 0.06 -22.05
C TRP A 832 13.44 0.79 -23.14
N MET A 833 12.52 0.07 -23.77
CA MET A 833 11.52 0.66 -24.65
C MET A 833 10.48 1.42 -23.81
N ILE A 834 10.31 2.71 -24.08
CA ILE A 834 9.24 3.53 -23.53
C ILE A 834 8.06 3.49 -24.50
N VAL A 835 7.00 2.76 -24.15
CA VAL A 835 5.78 2.69 -24.95
C VAL A 835 4.81 3.77 -24.50
N ARG A 836 4.22 4.50 -25.44
CA ARG A 836 3.14 5.45 -25.20
C ARG A 836 1.81 4.89 -25.69
N HIS A 837 0.84 4.83 -24.79
CA HIS A 837 -0.49 4.29 -25.05
C HIS A 837 -1.45 5.33 -25.62
N GLY A 838 -2.54 4.87 -26.23
CA GLY A 838 -3.54 5.73 -26.89
C GLY A 838 -4.24 6.75 -25.97
N ASN A 839 -4.30 6.49 -24.65
CA ASN A 839 -4.78 7.43 -23.64
C ASN A 839 -3.74 8.47 -23.18
N GLY A 840 -2.47 8.33 -23.60
CA GLY A 840 -1.39 9.27 -23.33
C GLY A 840 -0.27 8.75 -22.43
N HIS A 841 -0.55 7.75 -21.58
CA HIS A 841 0.37 7.20 -20.57
C HIS A 841 1.63 6.56 -21.16
N THR A 842 2.74 6.49 -20.39
CA THR A 842 3.97 5.78 -20.79
C THR A 842 4.50 4.79 -19.75
N HIS A 843 4.81 3.58 -20.22
CA HIS A 843 5.43 2.52 -19.42
C HIS A 843 6.73 2.02 -20.08
N GLY A 844 7.67 1.55 -19.25
CA GLY A 844 8.95 0.99 -19.69
C GLY A 844 8.94 -0.54 -19.79
N TYR A 845 9.54 -1.08 -20.85
CA TYR A 845 9.69 -2.51 -21.10
C TYR A 845 11.13 -2.84 -21.48
N GLU A 846 11.78 -3.75 -20.76
CA GLU A 846 13.15 -4.17 -21.05
C GLU A 846 13.20 -5.10 -22.27
N ILE A 847 14.07 -4.77 -23.23
CA ILE A 847 14.32 -5.58 -24.43
C ILE A 847 15.34 -6.67 -24.10
N ASP A 848 15.01 -7.94 -24.35
CA ASP A 848 15.99 -9.02 -24.41
C ASP A 848 16.74 -8.98 -25.75
N ARG A 849 16.00 -8.97 -26.87
CA ARG A 849 16.56 -8.99 -28.23
C ARG A 849 15.54 -8.61 -29.30
N VAL A 850 16.04 -8.35 -30.50
CA VAL A 850 15.23 -8.10 -31.71
C VAL A 850 15.38 -9.27 -32.69
N GLU A 851 14.26 -9.72 -33.28
CA GLU A 851 14.22 -10.73 -34.34
C GLU A 851 13.42 -10.24 -35.56
N GLN A 852 13.74 -10.73 -36.77
CA GLN A 852 13.02 -10.42 -38.00
C GLN A 852 12.15 -11.61 -38.45
N ARG A 853 10.82 -11.42 -38.52
CA ARG A 853 9.85 -12.50 -38.82
C ARG A 853 8.80 -12.03 -39.83
N ASP A 854 8.70 -12.74 -40.94
CA ASP A 854 7.73 -12.50 -42.03
C ASP A 854 7.67 -11.06 -42.58
N GLY A 855 8.77 -10.30 -42.43
CA GLY A 855 8.90 -8.90 -42.85
C GLY A 855 8.57 -7.87 -41.77
N LYS A 856 8.23 -8.32 -40.56
CA LYS A 856 8.03 -7.51 -39.35
C LYS A 856 9.19 -7.67 -38.38
N CYS A 857 9.39 -6.65 -37.56
CA CYS A 857 10.30 -6.67 -36.42
C CYS A 857 9.56 -7.20 -35.18
N LEU A 858 10.15 -8.18 -34.52
CA LEU A 858 9.72 -8.71 -33.22
C LEU A 858 10.68 -8.18 -32.15
N VAL A 859 10.17 -7.38 -31.22
CA VAL A 859 10.92 -6.90 -30.05
C VAL A 859 10.57 -7.79 -28.88
N ILE A 860 11.49 -8.69 -28.52
CA ILE A 860 11.28 -9.70 -27.48
C ILE A 860 11.76 -9.12 -26.15
N LEU A 861 10.95 -9.29 -25.11
CA LEU A 861 11.09 -8.62 -23.83
C LEU A 861 11.64 -9.58 -22.76
N SER A 862 12.30 -9.04 -21.74
CA SER A 862 12.81 -9.82 -20.60
C SER A 862 11.73 -10.49 -19.75
N SER A 863 10.47 -10.03 -19.85
CA SER A 863 9.33 -10.54 -19.11
C SER A 863 7.99 -10.18 -19.77
N ASP A 864 6.94 -10.91 -19.42
CA ASP A 864 5.54 -10.56 -19.68
C ASP A 864 5.25 -9.07 -19.45
N HIS A 865 4.71 -8.44 -20.49
CA HIS A 865 4.36 -7.02 -20.57
C HIS A 865 2.95 -6.71 -20.07
N GLY A 866 2.11 -7.72 -19.80
CA GLY A 866 0.80 -7.54 -19.18
C GLY A 866 -0.27 -6.87 -20.07
N LEU A 867 -0.11 -6.89 -21.39
CA LEU A 867 -1.01 -6.24 -22.35
C LEU A 867 -1.62 -7.25 -23.34
N ARG A 868 -2.80 -6.91 -23.87
CA ARG A 868 -3.32 -7.42 -25.15
C ARG A 868 -3.52 -6.24 -26.09
N ILE A 869 -3.04 -6.35 -27.33
CA ILE A 869 -3.11 -5.28 -28.34
C ILE A 869 -3.73 -5.85 -29.62
N GLU A 870 -4.90 -5.33 -30.00
CA GLU A 870 -5.61 -5.67 -31.24
C GLU A 870 -5.89 -4.40 -32.05
N GLY A 871 -4.91 -3.99 -32.87
CA GLY A 871 -4.94 -2.73 -33.61
C GLY A 871 -4.98 -1.53 -32.67
N ASP A 872 -5.95 -0.64 -32.88
CA ASP A 872 -6.12 0.58 -32.08
C ASP A 872 -6.73 0.34 -30.68
N ASN A 873 -6.70 -0.90 -30.15
CA ASN A 873 -7.26 -1.27 -28.85
C ASN A 873 -6.20 -1.95 -27.99
N THR A 874 -6.04 -1.48 -26.75
CA THR A 874 -5.17 -2.10 -25.74
C THR A 874 -5.95 -2.41 -24.46
N GLU A 875 -5.74 -3.60 -23.90
CA GLU A 875 -6.24 -4.02 -22.60
C GLU A 875 -5.06 -4.42 -21.71
N GLU A 876 -4.98 -3.86 -20.50
CA GLU A 876 -4.12 -4.39 -19.44
C GLU A 876 -4.77 -5.65 -18.84
N VAL A 877 -4.01 -6.74 -18.71
CA VAL A 877 -4.51 -8.02 -18.15
C VAL A 877 -4.25 -8.15 -16.64
N TYR A 878 -3.57 -7.16 -16.07
CA TYR A 878 -3.28 -6.97 -14.66
C TYR A 878 -3.81 -5.60 -14.19
N PHE A 879 -3.81 -5.34 -12.89
CA PHE A 879 -4.20 -4.02 -12.36
C PHE A 879 -3.32 -2.91 -12.99
N PRO A 880 -3.88 -1.74 -13.37
CA PRO A 880 -5.25 -1.26 -13.14
C PRO A 880 -6.34 -1.69 -14.14
N LEU A 881 -6.08 -2.66 -15.03
CA LEU A 881 -7.04 -3.22 -16.01
C LEU A 881 -7.62 -2.16 -16.97
N ARG A 882 -6.83 -1.14 -17.35
CA ARG A 882 -7.27 -0.08 -18.27
C ARG A 882 -7.57 -0.66 -19.66
N LYS A 883 -8.61 -0.11 -20.28
CA LYS A 883 -8.96 -0.32 -21.69
C LYS A 883 -8.72 1.00 -22.42
N MET A 884 -7.86 0.98 -23.43
CA MET A 884 -7.28 2.16 -24.05
C MET A 884 -7.52 2.10 -25.57
N GLU A 885 -8.16 3.13 -26.12
CA GLU A 885 -8.33 3.33 -27.56
C GLU A 885 -7.20 4.22 -28.11
N GLY A 886 -6.67 3.88 -29.28
CA GLY A 886 -5.61 4.60 -29.97
C GLY A 886 -4.36 3.75 -30.23
N VAL A 887 -3.61 4.11 -31.28
CA VAL A 887 -2.35 3.43 -31.66
C VAL A 887 -1.28 3.63 -30.58
N ASN A 888 -0.66 2.54 -30.14
CA ASN A 888 0.52 2.61 -29.27
C ASN A 888 1.75 3.03 -30.11
N SER A 889 2.44 4.10 -29.71
CA SER A 889 3.78 4.43 -30.22
C SER A 889 4.86 4.01 -29.23
N PHE A 890 6.12 4.01 -29.64
CA PHE A 890 7.23 3.79 -28.73
C PHE A 890 8.45 4.64 -29.08
N VAL A 891 9.30 4.81 -28.07
CA VAL A 891 10.66 5.33 -28.17
C VAL A 891 11.60 4.30 -27.54
N ILE A 892 12.74 4.02 -28.19
CA ILE A 892 13.87 3.30 -27.60
C ILE A 892 15.01 4.32 -27.47
N PRO A 893 15.13 5.03 -26.34
CA PRO A 893 16.15 6.05 -26.16
C PRO A 893 17.51 5.37 -25.96
N LEU A 894 18.54 5.85 -26.65
CA LEU A 894 19.87 5.24 -26.64
C LEU A 894 20.81 6.02 -25.72
N ALA A 895 21.83 5.31 -25.21
CA ALA A 895 22.94 5.92 -24.50
C ALA A 895 24.27 5.54 -25.14
N THR A 896 25.18 6.50 -25.26
CA THR A 896 26.55 6.30 -25.72
C THR A 896 27.51 6.86 -24.69
N ALA A 897 28.58 6.13 -24.36
CA ALA A 897 29.62 6.59 -23.47
C ALA A 897 31.02 6.27 -24.01
N MET A 898 31.96 7.17 -23.72
CA MET A 898 33.39 7.02 -23.97
C MET A 898 34.12 7.41 -22.68
N SER A 899 34.80 6.47 -22.02
CA SER A 899 35.56 6.77 -20.81
C SER A 899 36.89 6.03 -20.74
N TYR A 900 37.88 6.68 -20.15
CA TYR A 900 39.06 5.99 -19.60
C TYR A 900 38.80 5.72 -18.12
N LEU A 901 38.35 4.50 -17.81
CA LEU A 901 38.49 3.95 -16.47
C LEU A 901 39.99 3.76 -16.15
N PRO A 902 40.47 4.17 -14.97
CA PRO A 902 41.81 3.83 -14.46
C PRO A 902 42.05 2.34 -14.24
#